data_AF-A0A076HP37-F1
#
_entry.id   AF-A0A076HP37-F1
#
_cell.length_a   1.000
_cell.length_b   1.000
_cell.length_c   1.000
_cell.angle_alpha   90.00
_cell.angle_beta   90.00
_cell.angle_gamma   90.00
#
_symmetry.space_group_name_H-M   'P 1'
#
loop_
_entity.id
_entity.type
_entity.pdbx_description
1 polymer ?
#
loop_
_entity_poly.entity_id
_entity_poly.type
_entity_poly.pdbx_seq_one_letter_code
_entity_poly.pdbx_strand_id
1 'polypeptide(L)'
;MTTIETFEHIIRRQKPAQLVPFLLQLPKNEVVAVRKKTRQLQRELEQFRDLGGGSWGRTSTPEQLLMLLLAGLRTYSRKEALSASFRIWELQPKDMPHFWAVLEHTRPDWLADFYALRADRNSWDRPSYALLRELENRQLLAHQPRLFAHALPGLVSELGTELSRLTPVPANATAAMAARLAADPVLLTRDLPLLFDYDTFADGQQGHVQPPMTPRDQLNALGHYAWQHWETRHPRQIVTWLDVLLELERTGHLQRADLLSRCLLALRRDFRRSLLTWFKSLFLGLQPTLAERLARQADLVDLLAHPLPLVVNFALEQLKDLWAHPDFASAPLLLYAESLLTRHDVKTGIRALFGGLEKLLKREPGVAPTLAALASTALAHADAAVQERAAKLLKTLLSAPKPLLTAAEAADTIAGLCLYADLLAPAARALLLPYLPLEDDDPSSSDAVSYVPQTGFVADISAATAIAPVRDWHELLFLTGQLVQQRQPAEVERWLDGLLRLRGQFPADYARQLHPYLVQALPWGLQGKSEEETRAALLTFSFGNHNGQQELLLALLMSWYLGFPHLKVLQVSLSSAQYHHPDPLLRVEQQRLASVEEALRAFVAPLPLLSTPTHAPHWVAPSVLVQKLLDYEAAGQEPNSADLCLALARTALSAPDDAATARTLLPRFRNADLRQLLTSFLGPPTLEVALPATLPKPPQRRFSGRLAHLIPFLRNTAAPAASPDCTATLPWLWAVAARTRQPHALLPALQHCATYPGVDMPWHPTWKIQQNSHTYKQTWNKEKPVVTEYWQELVVEVPTPQHKLPSGLLLYSLHASVAARNNYSLWAMATDLPFLLTLLPNHPEPLYWHLIRIGCRTAGKDTSSQDALRVVLHSLLQPGPAFTEAATLLLALSLTHAAPNCRAVALEVLLAAVEYGRLVPGALGTVLGQLLTTGFAPVQRLTDALAQARAISALVDDALRQLLDSLLPLLPAAPLRNTRKLIEAYADLQGRTRQAVPEAVQQNLRAWSSSATLKKATAGLLSA
;
A
#
# COMPACT_ATOMS: atom_id res chain seq x y z
N MET A 1 49.39 10.86 -31.26
CA MET A 1 48.38 10.52 -30.24
C MET A 1 48.23 9.03 -30.21
N THR A 2 48.25 8.43 -29.02
CA THR A 2 47.96 7.00 -28.85
C THR A 2 46.51 6.69 -29.28
N THR A 3 46.19 5.41 -29.56
CA THR A 3 44.82 4.99 -29.93
C THR A 3 43.77 5.47 -28.91
N ILE A 4 44.13 5.43 -27.62
CA ILE A 4 43.28 5.88 -26.50
C ILE A 4 43.11 7.40 -26.48
N GLU A 5 44.20 8.16 -26.68
CA GLU A 5 44.17 9.62 -26.74
C GLU A 5 43.32 10.12 -27.91
N THR A 6 43.46 9.49 -29.09
CA THR A 6 42.65 9.79 -30.27
C THR A 6 41.18 9.50 -30.01
N PHE A 7 40.86 8.33 -29.42
CA PHE A 7 39.49 7.98 -29.03
C PHE A 7 38.89 9.01 -28.05
N GLU A 8 39.60 9.36 -26.99
CA GLU A 8 39.13 10.34 -26.01
C GLU A 8 38.94 11.73 -26.63
N HIS A 9 39.86 12.15 -27.50
CA HIS A 9 39.73 13.43 -28.20
C HIS A 9 38.48 13.47 -29.07
N ILE A 10 38.18 12.40 -29.82
CA ILE A 10 36.96 12.30 -30.62
C ILE A 10 35.71 12.42 -29.74
N ILE A 11 35.64 11.66 -28.64
CA ILE A 11 34.49 11.68 -27.72
C ILE A 11 34.26 13.08 -27.13
N ARG A 12 35.32 13.77 -26.71
CA ARG A 12 35.18 15.07 -26.01
C ARG A 12 34.98 16.25 -26.94
N ARG A 13 35.49 16.20 -28.17
CA ARG A 13 35.63 17.40 -29.02
C ARG A 13 35.06 17.27 -30.43
N GLN A 14 34.68 16.07 -30.87
CA GLN A 14 34.22 15.83 -32.25
C GLN A 14 32.80 15.26 -32.30
N LYS A 15 32.34 14.86 -33.51
CA LYS A 15 30.99 14.35 -33.77
C LYS A 15 31.01 12.84 -34.08
N PRO A 16 29.86 12.15 -34.03
CA PRO A 16 29.75 10.73 -34.38
C PRO A 16 30.35 10.36 -35.74
N ALA A 17 30.28 11.25 -36.73
CA ALA A 17 30.84 11.05 -38.07
C ALA A 17 32.36 10.81 -38.08
N GLN A 18 33.12 11.36 -37.13
CA GLN A 18 34.56 11.09 -37.01
C GLN A 18 34.85 9.82 -36.20
N LEU A 19 33.95 9.44 -35.30
CA LEU A 19 34.12 8.23 -34.49
C LEU A 19 33.89 6.95 -35.28
N VAL A 20 32.92 6.93 -36.19
CA VAL A 20 32.58 5.70 -36.93
C VAL A 20 33.79 5.16 -37.71
N PRO A 21 34.50 5.93 -38.56
CA PRO A 21 35.70 5.44 -39.25
C PRO A 21 36.79 4.92 -38.29
N PHE A 22 36.98 5.62 -37.16
CA PHE A 22 37.92 5.20 -36.12
C PHE A 22 37.56 3.82 -35.53
N LEU A 23 36.28 3.58 -35.21
CA LEU A 23 35.82 2.31 -34.65
C LEU A 23 35.92 1.15 -35.66
N LEU A 24 35.64 1.42 -36.94
CA LEU A 24 35.72 0.43 -38.02
C LEU A 24 37.17 0.02 -38.32
N GLN A 25 38.12 0.94 -38.16
CA GLN A 25 39.56 0.69 -38.38
C GLN A 25 40.29 0.27 -37.08
N LEU A 26 39.59 0.17 -35.95
CA LEU A 26 40.19 -0.17 -34.66
C LEU A 26 40.78 -1.58 -34.69
N PRO A 27 42.11 -1.76 -34.49
CA PRO A 27 42.75 -3.05 -34.55
C PRO A 27 42.41 -3.91 -33.33
N LYS A 28 42.35 -5.24 -33.52
CA LYS A 28 41.86 -6.19 -32.50
C LYS A 28 42.62 -6.13 -31.17
N ASN A 29 43.92 -5.84 -31.20
CA ASN A 29 44.78 -5.71 -30.02
C ASN A 29 44.47 -4.46 -29.16
N GLU A 30 43.86 -3.43 -29.74
CA GLU A 30 43.53 -2.18 -29.06
C GLU A 30 42.09 -2.14 -28.50
N VAL A 31 41.25 -3.13 -28.86
CA VAL A 31 39.83 -3.18 -28.46
C VAL A 31 39.65 -3.17 -26.94
N VAL A 32 40.50 -3.90 -26.19
CA VAL A 32 40.41 -3.96 -24.73
C VAL A 32 40.78 -2.61 -24.09
N ALA A 33 41.78 -1.93 -24.65
CA ALA A 33 42.22 -0.62 -24.19
C ALA A 33 41.12 0.43 -24.41
N VAL A 34 40.52 0.46 -25.62
CA VAL A 34 39.39 1.34 -25.92
C VAL A 34 38.17 0.99 -25.06
N ARG A 35 37.82 -0.28 -24.88
CA ARG A 35 36.73 -0.72 -23.97
C ARG A 35 36.88 -0.14 -22.57
N LYS A 36 38.09 -0.26 -21.98
CA LYS A 36 38.38 0.26 -20.63
C LYS A 36 38.18 1.77 -20.60
N LYS A 37 38.61 2.48 -21.64
CA LYS A 37 38.43 3.93 -21.76
C LYS A 37 36.96 4.33 -21.97
N THR A 38 36.20 3.60 -22.78
CA THR A 38 34.75 3.82 -22.98
C THR A 38 34.01 3.74 -21.64
N ARG A 39 34.29 2.73 -20.81
CA ARG A 39 33.68 2.59 -19.47
C ARG A 39 34.08 3.72 -18.53
N GLN A 40 35.33 4.16 -18.58
CA GLN A 40 35.81 5.29 -17.79
C GLN A 40 35.06 6.57 -18.17
N LEU A 41 35.00 6.89 -19.46
CA LEU A 41 34.30 8.08 -19.98
C LEU A 41 32.81 8.01 -19.71
N GLN A 42 32.18 6.84 -19.82
CA GLN A 42 30.77 6.65 -19.49
C GLN A 42 30.50 6.97 -18.02
N ARG A 43 31.29 6.45 -17.08
CA ARG A 43 31.15 6.74 -15.64
C ARG A 43 31.36 8.22 -15.33
N GLU A 44 32.30 8.87 -16.00
CA GLU A 44 32.61 10.29 -15.82
C GLU A 44 31.48 11.19 -16.33
N LEU A 45 31.02 10.96 -17.57
CA LEU A 45 30.07 11.83 -18.27
C LEU A 45 28.61 11.62 -17.83
N GLU A 46 28.26 10.41 -17.39
CA GLU A 46 26.93 10.10 -16.84
C GLU A 46 26.80 10.46 -15.34
N GLN A 47 27.89 10.88 -14.68
CA GLN A 47 27.84 11.27 -13.27
C GLN A 47 26.97 12.53 -13.09
N PHE A 48 25.95 12.39 -12.23
CA PHE A 48 25.07 13.49 -11.86
C PHE A 48 25.82 14.45 -10.94
N ARG A 49 25.99 15.71 -11.36
CA ARG A 49 26.73 16.74 -10.61
C ARG A 49 25.98 18.07 -10.66
N ASP A 50 26.31 18.96 -9.73
CA ASP A 50 25.83 20.34 -9.73
C ASP A 50 26.46 21.09 -10.92
N LEU A 51 25.62 21.60 -11.83
CA LEU A 51 26.03 22.36 -13.01
C LEU A 51 26.20 23.86 -12.69
N GLY A 52 25.99 24.26 -11.43
CA GLY A 52 25.98 25.63 -10.97
C GLY A 52 24.59 26.27 -11.06
N GLY A 53 24.33 27.26 -10.21
CA GLY A 53 23.06 28.02 -10.20
C GLY A 53 21.86 27.25 -9.66
N GLY A 54 22.06 26.15 -8.92
CA GLY A 54 20.99 25.31 -8.40
C GLY A 54 20.43 24.31 -9.43
N SER A 55 21.05 24.18 -10.60
CA SER A 55 20.69 23.21 -11.63
C SER A 55 21.56 21.96 -11.50
N TRP A 56 20.91 20.82 -11.26
CA TRP A 56 21.56 19.51 -11.22
C TRP A 56 21.36 18.78 -12.54
N GLY A 57 22.43 18.21 -13.09
CA GLY A 57 22.31 17.50 -14.36
C GLY A 57 23.52 16.64 -14.71
N ARG A 58 23.44 16.02 -15.89
CA ARG A 58 24.56 15.26 -16.48
C ARG A 58 25.41 16.22 -17.30
N THR A 59 26.72 15.96 -17.36
CA THR A 59 27.66 16.76 -18.16
C THR A 59 27.74 16.28 -19.62
N SER A 60 27.16 15.12 -19.94
CA SER A 60 27.15 14.51 -21.27
C SER A 60 26.18 15.19 -22.25
N THR A 61 26.62 15.44 -23.48
CA THR A 61 25.71 15.80 -24.59
C THR A 61 25.06 14.56 -25.22
N PRO A 62 23.90 14.68 -25.92
CA PRO A 62 23.30 13.57 -26.66
C PRO A 62 24.25 12.92 -27.66
N GLU A 63 25.10 13.70 -28.33
CA GLU A 63 26.12 13.19 -29.26
C GLU A 63 27.18 12.36 -28.55
N GLN A 64 27.61 12.76 -27.35
CA GLN A 64 28.59 12.01 -26.55
C GLN A 64 28.00 10.67 -26.09
N LEU A 65 26.74 10.65 -25.68
CA LEU A 65 26.04 9.41 -25.31
C LEU A 65 25.92 8.46 -26.51
N LEU A 66 25.59 8.97 -27.70
CA LEU A 66 25.58 8.17 -28.94
C LEU A 66 26.96 7.62 -29.25
N MET A 67 28.00 8.44 -29.15
CA MET A 67 29.37 8.01 -29.41
C MET A 67 29.85 6.92 -28.44
N LEU A 68 29.53 7.03 -27.15
CA LEU A 68 29.81 5.99 -26.16
C LEU A 68 29.03 4.71 -26.44
N LEU A 69 27.77 4.82 -26.88
CA LEU A 69 26.97 3.69 -27.34
C LEU A 69 27.66 2.97 -28.52
N LEU A 70 28.06 3.69 -29.56
CA LEU A 70 28.75 3.12 -30.73
C LEU A 70 30.07 2.45 -30.34
N ALA A 71 30.84 3.09 -29.45
CA ALA A 71 32.07 2.49 -28.92
C ALA A 71 31.78 1.22 -28.10
N GLY A 72 30.69 1.21 -27.33
CA GLY A 72 30.21 0.03 -26.61
C GLY A 72 29.84 -1.11 -27.56
N LEU A 73 29.07 -0.84 -28.62
CA LEU A 73 28.73 -1.84 -29.65
C LEU A 73 29.98 -2.48 -30.25
N ARG A 74 31.01 -1.68 -30.56
CA ARG A 74 32.28 -2.17 -31.14
C ARG A 74 33.12 -2.97 -30.16
N THR A 75 33.18 -2.53 -28.90
CA THR A 75 34.24 -2.96 -27.98
C THR A 75 33.79 -3.88 -26.86
N TYR A 76 32.52 -3.86 -26.44
CA TYR A 76 32.07 -4.59 -25.24
C TYR A 76 31.99 -6.10 -25.47
N SER A 77 32.35 -6.89 -24.44
CA SER A 77 32.01 -8.32 -24.41
C SER A 77 30.59 -8.51 -23.88
N ARG A 78 30.09 -9.75 -23.97
CA ARG A 78 28.80 -10.18 -23.40
C ARG A 78 28.65 -9.72 -21.94
N LYS A 79 29.70 -9.79 -21.11
CA LYS A 79 29.65 -9.35 -19.70
C LYS A 79 29.39 -7.85 -19.55
N GLU A 80 30.05 -7.01 -20.35
CA GLU A 80 29.85 -5.56 -20.26
C GLU A 80 28.53 -5.12 -20.91
N ALA A 81 28.16 -5.73 -22.02
CA ALA A 81 26.93 -5.40 -22.72
C ALA A 81 25.67 -5.72 -21.88
N LEU A 82 25.66 -6.86 -21.18
CA LEU A 82 24.54 -7.25 -20.30
C LEU A 82 24.52 -6.52 -18.94
N SER A 83 25.47 -5.62 -18.69
CA SER A 83 25.51 -4.82 -17.47
C SER A 83 24.40 -3.75 -17.44
N ALA A 84 23.97 -3.35 -16.25
CA ALA A 84 22.95 -2.31 -16.09
C ALA A 84 23.37 -0.95 -16.68
N SER A 85 24.68 -0.67 -16.73
CA SER A 85 25.26 0.58 -17.24
C SER A 85 25.17 0.74 -18.75
N PHE A 86 25.11 -0.33 -19.53
CA PHE A 86 25.02 -0.21 -21.00
C PHE A 86 23.57 -0.16 -21.46
N ARG A 87 23.18 0.87 -22.21
CA ARG A 87 21.84 1.03 -22.78
C ARG A 87 21.90 1.45 -24.23
N ILE A 88 21.01 0.89 -25.03
CA ILE A 88 20.74 1.33 -26.39
C ILE A 88 19.48 2.20 -26.31
N TRP A 89 19.68 3.52 -26.27
CA TRP A 89 18.59 4.50 -26.21
C TRP A 89 17.80 4.55 -27.52
N GLU A 90 16.64 5.21 -27.50
CA GLU A 90 15.87 5.47 -28.71
C GLU A 90 16.68 6.33 -29.69
N LEU A 91 17.11 5.71 -30.79
CA LEU A 91 17.96 6.33 -31.80
C LEU A 91 17.13 7.24 -32.69
N GLN A 92 17.60 8.48 -32.90
CA GLN A 92 16.95 9.37 -33.86
C GLN A 92 17.26 8.90 -35.29
N PRO A 93 16.39 9.19 -36.28
CA PRO A 93 16.63 8.80 -37.67
C PRO A 93 17.99 9.26 -38.22
N LYS A 94 18.49 10.42 -37.77
CA LYS A 94 19.82 10.95 -38.14
C LYS A 94 21.00 10.12 -37.59
N ASP A 95 20.79 9.35 -36.52
CA ASP A 95 21.83 8.58 -35.83
C ASP A 95 21.91 7.14 -36.35
N MET A 96 20.83 6.65 -36.98
CA MET A 96 20.72 5.29 -37.54
C MET A 96 21.86 4.92 -38.50
N PRO A 97 22.31 5.79 -39.44
CA PRO A 97 23.42 5.43 -40.34
C PRO A 97 24.72 5.08 -39.60
N HIS A 98 25.01 5.79 -38.51
CA HIS A 98 26.20 5.51 -37.69
C HIS A 98 26.05 4.21 -36.90
N PHE A 99 24.86 3.96 -36.37
CA PHE A 99 24.53 2.72 -35.67
C PHE A 99 24.68 1.50 -36.58
N TRP A 100 24.10 1.54 -37.78
CA TRP A 100 24.19 0.44 -38.74
C TRP A 100 25.63 0.16 -39.17
N ALA A 101 26.40 1.20 -39.51
CA ALA A 101 27.80 1.03 -39.93
C ALA A 101 28.63 0.28 -38.88
N VAL A 102 28.50 0.63 -37.60
CA VAL A 102 29.24 -0.02 -36.52
C VAL A 102 28.70 -1.43 -36.24
N LEU A 103 27.39 -1.61 -36.24
CA LEU A 103 26.76 -2.88 -35.90
C LEU A 103 27.03 -3.95 -36.98
N GLU A 104 26.93 -3.60 -38.26
CA GLU A 104 27.20 -4.50 -39.39
C GLU A 104 28.66 -4.95 -39.45
N HIS A 105 29.58 -4.06 -39.09
CA HIS A 105 30.99 -4.39 -38.99
C HIS A 105 31.31 -5.27 -37.78
N THR A 106 30.63 -5.05 -36.64
CA THR A 106 30.98 -5.74 -35.39
C THR A 106 30.26 -7.07 -35.22
N ARG A 107 28.99 -7.18 -35.65
CA ARG A 107 28.11 -8.36 -35.49
C ARG A 107 28.20 -9.00 -34.09
N PRO A 108 27.83 -8.27 -33.03
CA PRO A 108 27.93 -8.76 -31.66
C PRO A 108 27.03 -9.99 -31.42
N ASP A 109 27.62 -11.07 -30.92
CA ASP A 109 26.93 -12.33 -30.58
C ASP A 109 25.98 -12.20 -29.38
N TRP A 110 26.21 -11.21 -28.52
CA TRP A 110 25.42 -10.93 -27.32
C TRP A 110 24.18 -10.07 -27.56
N LEU A 111 23.97 -9.54 -28.77
CA LEU A 111 22.90 -8.58 -29.05
C LEU A 111 21.50 -9.14 -28.75
N ALA A 112 21.30 -10.42 -29.07
CA ALA A 112 20.04 -11.10 -28.83
C ALA A 112 19.73 -11.22 -27.34
N ASP A 113 20.72 -11.65 -26.55
CA ASP A 113 20.59 -11.73 -25.08
C ASP A 113 20.35 -10.37 -24.46
N PHE A 114 20.96 -9.31 -25.01
CA PHE A 114 20.79 -7.95 -24.52
C PHE A 114 19.33 -7.52 -24.62
N TYR A 115 18.70 -7.68 -25.79
CA TYR A 115 17.30 -7.32 -25.96
C TYR A 115 16.36 -8.24 -25.19
N ALA A 116 16.65 -9.54 -25.10
CA ALA A 116 15.86 -10.48 -24.30
C ALA A 116 15.87 -10.12 -22.81
N LEU A 117 17.05 -9.86 -22.22
CA LEU A 117 17.21 -9.47 -20.83
C LEU A 117 16.46 -8.17 -20.50
N ARG A 118 16.45 -7.22 -21.44
CA ARG A 118 15.81 -5.90 -21.27
C ARG A 118 14.29 -5.98 -21.36
N ALA A 119 13.78 -6.77 -22.32
CA ALA A 119 12.35 -7.00 -22.49
C ALA A 119 11.69 -7.60 -21.23
N ASP A 120 12.42 -8.45 -20.50
CA ASP A 120 11.97 -9.06 -19.24
C ASP A 120 12.03 -8.11 -18.03
N ARG A 121 12.99 -7.16 -18.00
CA ARG A 121 13.18 -6.26 -16.84
C ARG A 121 12.26 -5.06 -16.83
N ASN A 122 11.94 -4.48 -18.00
CA ASN A 122 11.18 -3.23 -18.08
C ASN A 122 10.40 -3.15 -19.39
N SER A 123 9.09 -2.87 -19.30
CA SER A 123 8.22 -2.66 -20.46
C SER A 123 8.60 -1.46 -21.31
N TRP A 124 9.29 -0.47 -20.73
CA TRP A 124 9.69 0.77 -21.40
C TRP A 124 11.06 0.70 -22.10
N ASP A 125 11.84 -0.37 -21.89
CA ASP A 125 13.22 -0.51 -22.41
C ASP A 125 13.29 -1.54 -23.56
N ARG A 126 12.19 -1.68 -24.32
CA ARG A 126 12.03 -2.67 -25.40
C ARG A 126 12.43 -2.08 -26.75
N PRO A 127 13.05 -2.89 -27.65
CA PRO A 127 13.26 -2.46 -29.02
C PRO A 127 11.92 -2.30 -29.75
N SER A 128 11.85 -1.34 -30.68
CA SER A 128 10.72 -1.19 -31.58
C SER A 128 10.59 -2.40 -32.50
N TYR A 129 9.37 -2.69 -32.95
CA TYR A 129 9.14 -3.81 -33.86
C TYR A 129 9.88 -3.59 -35.19
N ALA A 130 9.87 -2.35 -35.70
CA ALA A 130 10.61 -1.97 -36.90
C ALA A 130 12.13 -2.23 -36.78
N LEU A 131 12.73 -1.95 -35.62
CA LEU A 131 14.15 -2.18 -35.39
C LEU A 131 14.48 -3.68 -35.41
N LEU A 132 13.64 -4.53 -34.79
CA LEU A 132 13.84 -5.98 -34.79
C LEU A 132 13.76 -6.58 -36.19
N ARG A 133 12.77 -6.16 -37.00
CA ARG A 133 12.63 -6.59 -38.40
C ARG A 133 13.83 -6.16 -39.25
N GLU A 134 14.34 -4.95 -39.04
CA GLU A 134 15.51 -4.47 -39.78
C GLU A 134 16.79 -5.21 -39.36
N LEU A 135 16.96 -5.50 -38.07
CA LEU A 135 18.06 -6.34 -37.56
C LEU A 135 18.01 -7.76 -38.16
N GLU A 136 16.81 -8.33 -38.27
CA GLU A 136 16.57 -9.62 -38.91
C GLU A 136 16.90 -9.58 -40.41
N ASN A 137 16.38 -8.59 -41.15
CA ASN A 137 16.62 -8.43 -42.59
C ASN A 137 18.10 -8.28 -42.92
N ARG A 138 18.86 -7.59 -42.06
CA ARG A 138 20.32 -7.43 -42.19
C ARG A 138 21.13 -8.62 -41.67
N GLN A 139 20.47 -9.70 -41.22
CA GLN A 139 21.09 -10.90 -40.65
C GLN A 139 21.98 -10.61 -39.42
N LEU A 140 21.63 -9.58 -38.64
CA LEU A 140 22.32 -9.19 -37.41
C LEU A 140 21.66 -9.80 -36.16
N LEU A 141 20.42 -10.25 -36.29
CA LEU A 141 19.66 -10.90 -35.24
C LEU A 141 18.82 -12.03 -35.86
N ALA A 142 18.88 -13.23 -35.31
CA ALA A 142 17.98 -14.31 -35.73
C ALA A 142 16.55 -14.05 -35.21
N HIS A 143 15.54 -14.57 -35.89
CA HIS A 143 14.16 -14.49 -35.42
C HIS A 143 14.02 -15.17 -34.04
N GLN A 144 13.50 -14.43 -33.07
CA GLN A 144 13.24 -14.91 -31.71
C GLN A 144 11.78 -14.65 -31.35
N PRO A 145 10.91 -15.67 -31.39
CA PRO A 145 9.46 -15.49 -31.24
C PRO A 145 9.06 -14.67 -30.02
N ARG A 146 9.64 -14.95 -28.84
CA ARG A 146 9.34 -14.21 -27.60
C ARG A 146 9.70 -12.73 -27.69
N LEU A 147 10.83 -12.38 -28.31
CA LEU A 147 11.27 -11.00 -28.43
C LEU A 147 10.35 -10.20 -29.37
N PHE A 148 9.97 -10.80 -30.50
CA PHE A 148 9.00 -10.23 -31.43
C PHE A 148 7.62 -10.07 -30.78
N ALA A 149 7.16 -11.06 -30.01
CA ALA A 149 5.88 -10.99 -29.29
C ALA A 149 5.82 -9.80 -28.30
N HIS A 150 6.92 -9.50 -27.60
CA HIS A 150 6.96 -8.38 -26.65
C HIS A 150 7.09 -7.00 -27.32
N ALA A 151 7.67 -6.93 -28.52
CA ALA A 151 7.80 -5.68 -29.29
C ALA A 151 6.52 -5.35 -30.07
N LEU A 152 5.82 -6.38 -30.56
CA LEU A 152 4.65 -6.24 -31.42
C LEU A 152 3.56 -5.32 -30.85
N PRO A 153 3.19 -5.36 -29.54
CA PRO A 153 2.22 -4.42 -28.98
C PRO A 153 2.50 -2.94 -29.26
N GLY A 154 3.77 -2.53 -29.29
CA GLY A 154 4.20 -1.14 -29.52
C GLY A 154 3.98 -0.66 -30.96
N LEU A 155 3.82 -1.57 -31.92
CA LEU A 155 3.67 -1.24 -33.34
C LEU A 155 2.46 -0.34 -33.62
N VAL A 156 1.39 -0.48 -32.84
CA VAL A 156 0.19 0.39 -32.94
C VAL A 156 0.52 1.85 -32.60
N SER A 157 1.45 2.09 -31.67
CA SER A 157 1.94 3.43 -31.33
C SER A 157 2.88 3.98 -32.40
N GLU A 158 3.77 3.13 -32.92
CA GLU A 158 4.67 3.46 -34.04
C GLU A 158 3.87 3.90 -35.27
N LEU A 159 2.92 3.06 -35.70
CA LEU A 159 2.03 3.36 -36.82
C LEU A 159 1.14 4.58 -36.55
N GLY A 160 0.65 4.78 -35.33
CA GLY A 160 -0.11 5.97 -34.97
C GLY A 160 0.69 7.27 -35.20
N THR A 161 1.97 7.25 -34.85
CA THR A 161 2.92 8.35 -35.08
C THR A 161 3.18 8.57 -36.57
N GLU A 162 3.34 7.50 -37.34
CA GLU A 162 3.51 7.57 -38.80
C GLU A 162 2.26 8.16 -39.49
N LEU A 163 1.08 7.64 -39.19
CA LEU A 163 -0.19 8.09 -39.77
C LEU A 163 -0.49 9.56 -39.42
N SER A 164 -0.08 10.01 -38.23
CA SER A 164 -0.18 11.41 -37.81
C SER A 164 0.63 12.37 -38.69
N ARG A 165 1.71 11.89 -39.34
CA ARG A 165 2.58 12.71 -40.21
C ARG A 165 2.06 12.79 -41.65
N LEU A 166 1.03 12.02 -42.02
CA LEU A 166 0.44 12.07 -43.36
C LEU A 166 -0.36 13.36 -43.56
N THR A 167 -0.32 13.90 -44.79
CA THR A 167 -1.12 15.07 -45.18
C THR A 167 -2.01 14.72 -46.39
N PRO A 168 -3.34 14.63 -46.22
CA PRO A 168 -4.10 14.74 -44.98
C PRO A 168 -3.94 13.51 -44.06
N VAL A 169 -4.16 13.70 -42.75
CA VAL A 169 -4.25 12.59 -41.79
C VAL A 169 -5.47 11.73 -42.13
N PRO A 170 -5.37 10.37 -42.06
CA PRO A 170 -6.48 9.50 -42.40
C PRO A 170 -7.74 9.76 -41.58
N ALA A 171 -8.90 9.78 -42.23
CA ALA A 171 -10.20 9.96 -41.57
C ALA A 171 -10.62 8.75 -40.71
N ASN A 172 -10.14 7.55 -41.04
CA ASN A 172 -10.32 6.33 -40.26
C ASN A 172 -8.95 5.69 -40.00
N ALA A 173 -8.38 6.01 -38.84
CA ALA A 173 -7.07 5.53 -38.42
C ALA A 173 -7.01 4.00 -38.29
N THR A 174 -8.09 3.36 -37.79
CA THR A 174 -8.15 1.90 -37.64
C THR A 174 -8.02 1.19 -38.99
N ALA A 175 -8.81 1.62 -39.98
CA ALA A 175 -8.75 1.04 -41.34
C ALA A 175 -7.40 1.29 -42.01
N ALA A 176 -6.84 2.49 -41.88
CA ALA A 176 -5.52 2.82 -42.43
C ALA A 176 -4.41 1.96 -41.80
N MET A 177 -4.48 1.74 -40.48
CA MET A 177 -3.50 0.93 -39.76
C MET A 177 -3.65 -0.56 -40.08
N ALA A 178 -4.88 -1.07 -40.17
CA ALA A 178 -5.16 -2.44 -40.61
C ALA A 178 -4.63 -2.68 -42.03
N ALA A 179 -4.88 -1.77 -42.98
CA ALA A 179 -4.34 -1.86 -44.34
C ALA A 179 -2.80 -1.87 -44.36
N ARG A 180 -2.17 -1.06 -43.51
CA ARG A 180 -0.70 -1.01 -43.40
C ARG A 180 -0.09 -2.30 -42.85
N LEU A 181 -0.76 -2.95 -41.89
CA LEU A 181 -0.39 -4.26 -41.37
C LEU A 181 -0.65 -5.37 -42.39
N ALA A 182 -1.77 -5.29 -43.12
CA ALA A 182 -2.14 -6.26 -44.14
C ALA A 182 -1.15 -6.30 -45.31
N ALA A 183 -0.43 -5.20 -45.57
CA ALA A 183 0.63 -5.13 -46.56
C ALA A 183 1.92 -5.90 -46.16
N ASP A 184 2.06 -6.36 -44.90
CA ASP A 184 3.18 -7.17 -44.44
C ASP A 184 2.74 -8.64 -44.21
N PRO A 185 2.91 -9.53 -45.20
CA PRO A 185 2.47 -10.92 -45.09
C PRO A 185 3.25 -11.71 -44.04
N VAL A 186 4.52 -11.35 -43.78
CA VAL A 186 5.33 -12.00 -42.76
C VAL A 186 4.80 -11.66 -41.38
N LEU A 187 4.47 -10.38 -41.14
CA LEU A 187 3.83 -9.96 -39.90
C LEU A 187 2.52 -10.73 -39.67
N LEU A 188 1.63 -10.78 -40.66
CA LEU A 188 0.32 -11.41 -40.50
C LEU A 188 0.40 -12.91 -40.20
N THR A 189 1.28 -13.64 -40.90
CA THR A 189 1.31 -15.11 -40.85
C THR A 189 2.23 -15.66 -39.78
N ARG A 190 3.33 -14.95 -39.44
CA ARG A 190 4.36 -15.43 -38.51
C ARG A 190 4.32 -14.71 -37.17
N ASP A 191 4.28 -13.37 -37.17
CA ASP A 191 4.54 -12.58 -35.97
C ASP A 191 3.26 -12.22 -35.19
N LEU A 192 2.15 -11.94 -35.89
CA LEU A 192 0.85 -11.62 -35.28
C LEU A 192 0.28 -12.77 -34.41
N PRO A 193 0.38 -14.06 -34.81
CA PRO A 193 0.00 -15.18 -33.96
C PRO A 193 0.67 -15.18 -32.58
N LEU A 194 1.88 -14.62 -32.48
CA LEU A 194 2.64 -14.59 -31.24
C LEU A 194 1.95 -13.76 -30.14
N LEU A 195 1.04 -12.84 -30.49
CA LEU A 195 0.22 -12.13 -29.52
C LEU A 195 -0.60 -13.10 -28.66
N PHE A 196 -1.02 -14.24 -29.22
CA PHE A 196 -1.86 -15.25 -28.55
C PHE A 196 -1.04 -16.28 -27.77
N ASP A 197 0.25 -16.42 -28.11
CA ASP A 197 1.12 -17.48 -27.60
C ASP A 197 2.01 -17.03 -26.42
N TYR A 198 2.19 -15.71 -26.23
CA TYR A 198 3.02 -15.13 -25.16
C TYR A 198 2.26 -14.11 -24.30
N ASP A 199 2.74 -13.87 -23.08
CA ASP A 199 2.23 -12.79 -22.22
C ASP A 199 2.71 -11.42 -22.74
N THR A 200 1.88 -10.75 -23.53
CA THR A 200 2.16 -9.47 -24.17
C THR A 200 1.40 -8.31 -23.52
N PHE A 201 1.78 -7.07 -23.85
CA PHE A 201 1.13 -5.86 -23.33
C PHE A 201 0.10 -5.28 -24.31
N ALA A 202 -0.51 -6.13 -25.15
CA ALA A 202 -1.51 -5.71 -26.13
C ALA A 202 -2.75 -5.05 -25.50
N ASP A 203 -3.03 -5.37 -24.23
CA ASP A 203 -4.13 -4.84 -23.43
C ASP A 203 -3.99 -3.36 -23.05
N GLY A 204 -2.76 -2.83 -23.01
CA GLY A 204 -2.48 -1.46 -22.56
C GLY A 204 -1.97 -0.50 -23.65
N GLN A 205 -1.56 -0.99 -24.82
CA GLN A 205 -0.97 -0.17 -25.87
C GLN A 205 -2.03 0.48 -26.77
N GLN A 206 -1.80 1.76 -27.10
CA GLN A 206 -2.71 2.55 -27.92
C GLN A 206 -1.93 3.38 -28.95
N GLY A 207 -2.53 3.52 -30.13
CA GLY A 207 -2.07 4.35 -31.21
C GLY A 207 -2.85 5.64 -31.21
N HIS A 208 -2.15 6.77 -31.24
CA HIS A 208 -2.77 8.09 -31.32
C HIS A 208 -2.54 8.65 -32.71
N VAL A 209 -3.63 8.91 -33.43
CA VAL A 209 -3.58 9.52 -34.77
C VAL A 209 -4.23 10.90 -34.71
N GLN A 210 -3.41 11.94 -34.90
CA GLN A 210 -3.81 13.34 -34.85
C GLN A 210 -2.79 14.18 -35.64
N PRO A 211 -3.20 15.22 -36.40
CA PRO A 211 -2.24 16.09 -37.07
C PRO A 211 -1.29 16.74 -36.06
N PRO A 212 0.01 16.91 -36.38
CA PRO A 212 0.96 17.56 -35.49
C PRO A 212 0.58 19.02 -35.30
N MET A 213 0.75 19.52 -34.07
CA MET A 213 0.49 20.92 -33.76
C MET A 213 1.53 21.80 -34.45
N THR A 214 1.08 22.80 -35.24
CA THR A 214 2.02 23.69 -35.93
C THR A 214 2.79 24.56 -34.94
N PRO A 215 4.01 25.04 -35.26
CA PRO A 215 4.73 25.97 -34.37
C PRO A 215 3.91 27.23 -34.04
N ARG A 216 3.04 27.67 -34.97
CA ARG A 216 2.12 28.78 -34.77
C ARG A 216 1.02 28.45 -33.76
N ASP A 217 0.49 27.22 -33.78
CA ASP A 217 -0.46 26.73 -32.79
C ASP A 217 0.21 26.54 -31.41
N GLN A 218 1.47 26.09 -31.37
CA GLN A 218 2.26 25.95 -30.13
C GLN A 218 2.50 27.29 -29.43
N LEU A 219 2.83 28.35 -30.19
CA LEU A 219 2.95 29.72 -29.67
C LEU A 219 1.62 30.26 -29.12
N ASN A 220 0.50 29.94 -29.78
CA ASN A 220 -0.84 30.29 -29.29
C ASN A 220 -1.30 29.42 -28.11
N ALA A 221 -0.67 28.26 -27.87
CA ALA A 221 -1.04 27.25 -26.87
C ALA A 221 -0.46 27.49 -25.46
N LEU A 222 0.25 28.60 -25.21
CA LEU A 222 0.86 28.94 -23.91
C LEU A 222 -0.14 29.24 -22.76
N GLY A 223 -1.45 29.04 -22.97
CA GLY A 223 -2.48 29.07 -21.93
C GLY A 223 -3.34 27.79 -21.95
N HIS A 224 -3.74 27.29 -20.78
CA HIS A 224 -4.53 26.05 -20.61
C HIS A 224 -5.80 25.96 -21.48
N TYR A 225 -6.37 27.08 -21.92
CA TYR A 225 -7.56 27.14 -22.79
C TYR A 225 -7.27 26.88 -24.27
N ALA A 226 -6.06 27.19 -24.77
CA ALA A 226 -5.74 27.10 -26.19
C ALA A 226 -5.47 25.65 -26.66
N TRP A 227 -4.92 24.80 -25.80
CA TRP A 227 -4.76 23.37 -26.08
C TRP A 227 -6.11 22.67 -26.29
N GLN A 228 -7.12 22.99 -25.45
CA GLN A 228 -8.47 22.45 -25.60
C GLN A 228 -9.13 22.86 -26.93
N HIS A 229 -8.93 24.12 -27.36
CA HIS A 229 -9.45 24.61 -28.64
C HIS A 229 -8.79 23.92 -29.85
N TRP A 230 -7.50 23.60 -29.77
CA TRP A 230 -6.79 22.87 -30.80
C TRP A 230 -7.23 21.39 -30.85
N GLU A 231 -7.34 20.72 -29.70
CA GLU A 231 -7.82 19.34 -29.60
C GLU A 231 -9.28 19.21 -30.11
N THR A 232 -10.13 20.22 -29.89
CA THR A 232 -11.50 20.26 -30.42
C THR A 232 -11.53 20.35 -31.95
N ARG A 233 -10.59 21.09 -32.56
CA ARG A 233 -10.49 21.23 -34.02
C ARG A 233 -9.89 20.00 -34.69
N HIS A 234 -9.05 19.27 -33.97
CA HIS A 234 -8.35 18.09 -34.47
C HIS A 234 -8.52 16.93 -33.48
N PRO A 235 -9.69 16.28 -33.38
CA PRO A 235 -9.89 15.23 -32.39
C PRO A 235 -8.92 14.06 -32.60
N ARG A 236 -8.30 13.58 -31.53
CA ARG A 236 -7.42 12.41 -31.56
C ARG A 236 -8.23 11.14 -31.86
N GLN A 237 -7.78 10.36 -32.84
CA GLN A 237 -8.27 9.00 -33.06
C GLN A 237 -7.41 8.05 -32.23
N ILE A 238 -8.04 7.33 -31.30
CA ILE A 238 -7.37 6.31 -30.49
C ILE A 238 -7.65 4.96 -31.12
N VAL A 239 -6.60 4.22 -31.46
CA VAL A 239 -6.69 2.89 -32.08
C VAL A 239 -6.02 1.87 -31.16
N THR A 240 -6.71 0.76 -30.90
CA THR A 240 -6.18 -0.35 -30.09
C THR A 240 -5.96 -1.61 -30.93
N TRP A 241 -5.22 -2.58 -30.39
CA TRP A 241 -5.09 -3.89 -31.04
C TRP A 241 -6.44 -4.62 -31.21
N LEU A 242 -7.41 -4.37 -30.32
CA LEU A 242 -8.74 -4.94 -30.45
C LEU A 242 -9.43 -4.44 -31.73
N ASP A 243 -9.39 -3.13 -31.96
CA ASP A 243 -10.01 -2.50 -33.14
C ASP A 243 -9.36 -2.99 -34.43
N VAL A 244 -8.03 -3.13 -34.43
CA VAL A 244 -7.24 -3.55 -35.59
C VAL A 244 -7.49 -5.00 -35.95
N LEU A 245 -7.52 -5.91 -34.98
CA LEU A 245 -7.77 -7.32 -35.23
C LEU A 245 -9.20 -7.55 -35.75
N LEU A 246 -10.19 -6.83 -35.23
CA LEU A 246 -11.55 -6.86 -35.73
C LEU A 246 -11.64 -6.32 -37.16
N GLU A 247 -10.92 -5.23 -37.47
CA GLU A 247 -10.90 -4.68 -38.83
C GLU A 247 -10.18 -5.60 -39.83
N LEU A 248 -9.10 -6.28 -39.41
CA LEU A 248 -8.39 -7.26 -40.22
C LEU A 248 -9.24 -8.52 -40.50
N GLU A 249 -10.07 -8.96 -39.54
CA GLU A 249 -11.05 -10.02 -39.77
C GLU A 249 -12.17 -9.57 -40.72
N ARG A 250 -12.73 -8.37 -40.50
CA ARG A 250 -13.78 -7.78 -41.33
C ARG A 250 -13.35 -7.59 -42.79
N THR A 251 -12.08 -7.28 -43.01
CA THR A 251 -11.49 -7.09 -44.35
C THR A 251 -10.98 -8.39 -44.98
N GLY A 252 -11.10 -9.53 -44.28
CA GLY A 252 -10.76 -10.85 -44.81
C GLY A 252 -9.28 -11.21 -44.76
N HIS A 253 -8.45 -10.43 -44.05
CA HIS A 253 -7.02 -10.71 -43.89
C HIS A 253 -6.73 -11.71 -42.77
N LEU A 254 -7.66 -11.91 -41.83
CA LEU A 254 -7.58 -12.93 -40.78
C LEU A 254 -8.76 -13.90 -40.88
N GLN A 255 -8.48 -15.20 -40.71
CA GLN A 255 -9.55 -16.20 -40.68
C GLN A 255 -10.27 -16.20 -39.34
N ARG A 256 -11.56 -15.88 -39.38
CA ARG A 256 -12.46 -15.83 -38.22
C ARG A 256 -12.40 -17.08 -37.34
N ALA A 257 -12.43 -18.26 -37.96
CA ALA A 257 -12.42 -19.53 -37.24
C ALA A 257 -11.12 -19.73 -36.43
N ASP A 258 -9.97 -19.40 -37.02
CA ASP A 258 -8.66 -19.47 -36.35
C ASP A 258 -8.58 -18.46 -35.21
N LEU A 259 -9.05 -17.23 -35.43
CA LEU A 259 -9.03 -16.17 -34.42
C LEU A 259 -9.87 -16.51 -33.18
N LEU A 260 -11.06 -17.09 -33.36
CA LEU A 260 -11.89 -17.58 -32.26
C LEU A 260 -11.19 -18.68 -31.46
N SER A 261 -10.57 -19.65 -32.14
CA SER A 261 -9.85 -20.75 -31.49
C SER A 261 -8.63 -20.24 -30.73
N ARG A 262 -7.85 -19.32 -31.30
CA ARG A 262 -6.69 -18.70 -30.64
C ARG A 262 -7.07 -17.90 -29.41
N CYS A 263 -8.20 -17.20 -29.42
CA CYS A 263 -8.71 -16.52 -28.22
C CYS A 263 -8.96 -17.52 -27.08
N LEU A 264 -9.60 -18.66 -27.35
CA LEU A 264 -9.88 -19.67 -26.34
C LEU A 264 -8.60 -20.35 -25.85
N LEU A 265 -7.66 -20.66 -26.74
CA LEU A 265 -6.35 -21.20 -26.38
C LEU A 265 -5.55 -20.23 -25.50
N ALA A 266 -5.55 -18.95 -25.83
CA ALA A 266 -4.90 -17.91 -25.02
C ALA A 266 -5.55 -17.77 -23.63
N LEU A 267 -6.87 -17.94 -23.54
CA LEU A 267 -7.60 -17.94 -22.27
C LEU A 267 -7.29 -19.16 -21.37
N ARG A 268 -6.76 -20.25 -21.93
CA ARG A 268 -6.30 -21.42 -21.16
C ARG A 268 -4.91 -21.21 -20.53
N ARG A 269 -4.14 -20.23 -21.04
CA ARG A 269 -2.74 -20.00 -20.62
C ARG A 269 -2.69 -19.16 -19.35
N ASP A 270 -1.60 -19.34 -18.60
CA ASP A 270 -1.33 -18.57 -17.38
C ASP A 270 -0.77 -17.17 -17.70
N PHE A 271 -1.66 -16.31 -18.22
CA PHE A 271 -1.34 -14.91 -18.51
C PHE A 271 -1.89 -13.96 -17.44
N ARG A 272 -1.35 -12.74 -17.39
CA ARG A 272 -1.87 -11.67 -16.53
C ARG A 272 -3.37 -11.44 -16.77
N ARG A 273 -4.10 -11.17 -15.69
CA ARG A 273 -5.56 -10.96 -15.71
C ARG A 273 -6.03 -9.91 -16.72
N SER A 274 -5.27 -8.84 -16.93
CA SER A 274 -5.62 -7.77 -17.87
C SER A 274 -5.59 -8.26 -19.32
N LEU A 275 -4.56 -9.04 -19.69
CA LEU A 275 -4.45 -9.66 -21.00
C LEU A 275 -5.53 -10.73 -21.24
N LEU A 276 -5.85 -11.56 -20.24
CA LEU A 276 -6.97 -12.51 -20.34
C LEU A 276 -8.31 -11.79 -20.51
N THR A 277 -8.50 -10.64 -19.84
CA THR A 277 -9.68 -9.79 -20.05
C THR A 277 -9.74 -9.27 -21.49
N TRP A 278 -8.58 -8.94 -22.07
CA TRP A 278 -8.48 -8.49 -23.45
C TRP A 278 -8.82 -9.59 -24.46
N PHE A 279 -8.33 -10.83 -24.31
CA PHE A 279 -8.73 -11.96 -25.18
C PHE A 279 -10.21 -12.30 -25.08
N LYS A 280 -10.77 -12.25 -23.87
CA LYS A 280 -12.23 -12.36 -23.66
C LYS A 280 -12.97 -11.29 -24.47
N SER A 281 -12.54 -10.03 -24.40
CA SER A 281 -13.15 -8.93 -25.14
C SER A 281 -13.02 -9.10 -26.65
N LEU A 282 -11.89 -9.62 -27.14
CA LEU A 282 -11.71 -9.95 -28.56
C LEU A 282 -12.66 -11.05 -29.02
N PHE A 283 -12.77 -12.15 -28.26
CA PHE A 283 -13.72 -13.22 -28.56
C PHE A 283 -15.17 -12.72 -28.61
N LEU A 284 -15.58 -11.88 -27.64
CA LEU A 284 -16.93 -11.30 -27.62
C LEU A 284 -17.14 -10.27 -28.73
N GLY A 285 -16.11 -9.48 -29.06
CA GLY A 285 -16.13 -8.49 -30.13
C GLY A 285 -16.36 -9.11 -31.50
N LEU A 286 -15.91 -10.36 -31.71
CA LEU A 286 -16.18 -11.13 -32.92
C LEU A 286 -17.66 -11.59 -33.02
N GLN A 287 -18.43 -11.56 -31.93
CA GLN A 287 -19.83 -12.01 -31.87
C GLN A 287 -20.03 -13.44 -32.42
N PRO A 288 -19.44 -14.47 -31.80
CA PRO A 288 -19.52 -15.85 -32.29
C PRO A 288 -20.95 -16.37 -32.24
N THR A 289 -21.37 -16.99 -33.35
CA THR A 289 -22.68 -17.62 -33.49
C THR A 289 -22.82 -18.86 -32.59
N LEU A 290 -24.06 -19.35 -32.42
CA LEU A 290 -24.30 -20.56 -31.64
C LEU A 290 -23.58 -21.79 -32.25
N ALA A 291 -23.56 -21.91 -33.57
CA ALA A 291 -22.84 -22.98 -34.28
C ALA A 291 -21.31 -22.91 -34.07
N GLU A 292 -20.73 -21.71 -34.13
CA GLU A 292 -19.29 -21.51 -33.89
C GLU A 292 -18.88 -21.81 -32.44
N ARG A 293 -19.75 -21.48 -31.47
CA ARG A 293 -19.57 -21.84 -30.06
C ARG A 293 -19.70 -23.35 -29.85
N LEU A 294 -20.68 -23.99 -30.47
CA LEU A 294 -20.90 -25.44 -30.39
C LEU A 294 -19.72 -26.23 -30.97
N ALA A 295 -19.17 -25.79 -32.10
CA ALA A 295 -17.97 -26.39 -32.71
C ALA A 295 -16.72 -26.31 -31.80
N ARG A 296 -16.72 -25.40 -30.82
CA ARG A 296 -15.63 -25.18 -29.84
C ARG A 296 -16.04 -25.51 -28.41
N GLN A 297 -17.08 -26.33 -28.23
CA GLN A 297 -17.59 -26.67 -26.90
C GLN A 297 -16.52 -27.32 -26.01
N ALA A 298 -15.61 -28.12 -26.58
CA ALA A 298 -14.51 -28.74 -25.84
C ALA A 298 -13.55 -27.69 -25.28
N ASP A 299 -13.11 -26.73 -26.10
CA ASP A 299 -12.24 -25.63 -25.67
C ASP A 299 -12.91 -24.77 -24.60
N LEU A 300 -14.21 -24.50 -24.73
CA LEU A 300 -14.99 -23.74 -23.74
C LEU A 300 -15.15 -24.50 -22.42
N VAL A 301 -15.31 -25.82 -22.46
CA VAL A 301 -15.40 -26.66 -21.25
C VAL A 301 -14.03 -26.74 -20.55
N ASP A 302 -12.93 -26.85 -21.28
CA ASP A 302 -11.58 -26.89 -20.72
C ASP A 302 -11.23 -25.60 -19.94
N LEU A 303 -11.81 -24.46 -20.30
CA LEU A 303 -11.63 -23.20 -19.56
C LEU A 303 -12.18 -23.23 -18.13
N LEU A 304 -13.05 -24.20 -17.80
CA LEU A 304 -13.59 -24.35 -16.44
C LEU A 304 -12.52 -24.77 -15.43
N ALA A 305 -11.43 -25.38 -15.87
CA ALA A 305 -10.30 -25.74 -15.01
C ALA A 305 -9.44 -24.53 -14.61
N HIS A 306 -9.66 -23.36 -15.20
CA HIS A 306 -8.76 -22.21 -15.05
C HIS A 306 -8.82 -21.61 -13.62
N PRO A 307 -7.69 -21.22 -13.01
CA PRO A 307 -7.65 -20.72 -11.63
C PRO A 307 -8.36 -19.36 -11.46
N LEU A 308 -8.44 -18.52 -12.50
CA LEU A 308 -9.12 -17.22 -12.41
C LEU A 308 -10.65 -17.30 -12.63
N PRO A 309 -11.48 -16.75 -11.71
CA PRO A 309 -12.94 -16.67 -11.88
C PRO A 309 -13.39 -15.96 -13.15
N LEU A 310 -12.60 -15.01 -13.64
CA LEU A 310 -12.90 -14.27 -14.88
C LEU A 310 -13.14 -15.21 -16.06
N VAL A 311 -12.26 -16.22 -16.19
CA VAL A 311 -12.25 -17.16 -17.32
C VAL A 311 -13.36 -18.19 -17.16
N VAL A 312 -13.52 -18.75 -15.95
CA VAL A 312 -14.59 -19.71 -15.63
C VAL A 312 -15.98 -19.11 -15.85
N ASN A 313 -16.23 -17.90 -15.32
CA ASN A 313 -17.51 -17.21 -15.51
C ASN A 313 -17.78 -16.92 -16.99
N PHE A 314 -16.74 -16.56 -17.76
CA PHE A 314 -16.87 -16.35 -19.19
C PHE A 314 -17.24 -17.64 -19.92
N ALA A 315 -16.57 -18.75 -19.63
CA ALA A 315 -16.85 -20.06 -20.22
C ALA A 315 -18.30 -20.49 -19.98
N LEU A 316 -18.77 -20.44 -18.73
CA LEU A 316 -20.15 -20.80 -18.37
C LEU A 316 -21.18 -19.91 -19.09
N GLU A 317 -20.90 -18.61 -19.22
CA GLU A 317 -21.75 -17.68 -19.94
C GLU A 317 -21.83 -18.01 -21.44
N GLN A 318 -20.71 -18.43 -22.06
CA GLN A 318 -20.71 -18.85 -23.47
C GLN A 318 -21.41 -20.19 -23.68
N LEU A 319 -21.32 -21.09 -22.70
CA LEU A 319 -21.95 -22.40 -22.75
C LEU A 319 -23.46 -22.33 -22.52
N LYS A 320 -23.99 -21.39 -21.72
CA LYS A 320 -25.38 -21.36 -21.19
C LYS A 320 -26.53 -21.64 -22.18
N ASP A 321 -26.35 -21.27 -23.45
CA ASP A 321 -27.35 -21.43 -24.51
C ASP A 321 -27.22 -22.79 -25.23
N LEU A 322 -26.10 -23.50 -25.06
CA LEU A 322 -25.80 -24.79 -25.68
C LEU A 322 -26.37 -25.98 -24.91
N TRP A 323 -26.73 -25.82 -23.64
CA TRP A 323 -27.12 -26.92 -22.74
C TRP A 323 -28.37 -27.69 -23.22
N ALA A 324 -29.25 -27.02 -23.97
CA ALA A 324 -30.45 -27.62 -24.55
C ALA A 324 -30.24 -28.14 -25.98
N HIS A 325 -29.07 -27.88 -26.59
CA HIS A 325 -28.77 -28.29 -27.96
C HIS A 325 -28.52 -29.82 -28.03
N PRO A 326 -29.02 -30.55 -29.04
CA PRO A 326 -28.82 -32.00 -29.15
C PRO A 326 -27.34 -32.43 -29.18
N ASP A 327 -26.51 -31.72 -29.95
CA ASP A 327 -25.09 -32.08 -30.14
C ASP A 327 -24.14 -31.59 -29.01
N PHE A 328 -24.69 -31.07 -27.90
CA PHE A 328 -23.88 -30.61 -26.78
C PHE A 328 -23.51 -31.77 -25.83
N ALA A 329 -22.21 -32.02 -25.67
CA ALA A 329 -21.66 -33.11 -24.86
C ALA A 329 -21.66 -32.76 -23.36
N SER A 330 -22.55 -33.41 -22.60
CA SER A 330 -22.75 -33.16 -21.17
C SER A 330 -21.66 -33.76 -20.27
N ALA A 331 -21.11 -34.93 -20.63
CA ALA A 331 -20.19 -35.67 -19.78
C ALA A 331 -18.88 -34.90 -19.44
N PRO A 332 -18.16 -34.26 -20.39
CA PRO A 332 -16.95 -33.50 -20.06
C PRO A 332 -17.21 -32.31 -19.12
N LEU A 333 -18.36 -31.64 -19.27
CA LEU A 333 -18.77 -30.54 -18.39
C LEU A 333 -18.94 -31.00 -16.94
N LEU A 334 -19.58 -32.16 -16.73
CA LEU A 334 -19.87 -32.70 -15.40
C LEU A 334 -18.59 -33.08 -14.62
N LEU A 335 -17.54 -33.51 -15.32
CA LEU A 335 -16.23 -33.79 -14.68
C LEU A 335 -15.61 -32.53 -14.06
N TYR A 336 -15.68 -31.39 -14.76
CA TYR A 336 -15.16 -30.13 -14.22
C TYR A 336 -16.09 -29.52 -13.16
N ALA A 337 -17.40 -29.79 -13.23
CA ALA A 337 -18.38 -29.23 -12.31
C ALA A 337 -18.07 -29.54 -10.84
N GLU A 338 -17.65 -30.76 -10.52
CA GLU A 338 -17.30 -31.16 -9.14
C GLU A 338 -16.20 -30.27 -8.54
N SER A 339 -15.12 -30.04 -9.29
CA SER A 339 -14.01 -29.17 -8.88
C SER A 339 -14.39 -27.70 -8.71
N LEU A 340 -15.46 -27.24 -9.37
CA LEU A 340 -15.93 -25.87 -9.26
C LEU A 340 -16.76 -25.62 -8.00
N LEU A 341 -17.45 -26.64 -7.47
CA LEU A 341 -18.36 -26.48 -6.34
C LEU A 341 -17.65 -26.17 -5.02
N THR A 342 -16.38 -26.54 -4.90
CA THR A 342 -15.54 -26.24 -3.72
C THR A 342 -14.91 -24.84 -3.79
N ARG A 343 -15.05 -24.13 -4.92
CA ARG A 343 -14.39 -22.84 -5.15
C ARG A 343 -15.23 -21.64 -4.73
N HIS A 344 -14.82 -20.99 -3.64
CA HIS A 344 -15.52 -19.81 -3.09
C HIS A 344 -15.46 -18.55 -3.99
N ASP A 345 -14.47 -18.46 -4.89
CA ASP A 345 -14.22 -17.32 -5.76
C ASP A 345 -15.12 -17.28 -7.02
N VAL A 346 -15.83 -18.38 -7.36
CA VAL A 346 -16.65 -18.53 -8.59
C VAL A 346 -18.16 -18.60 -8.30
N LYS A 347 -18.65 -17.99 -7.22
CA LYS A 347 -20.09 -18.04 -6.85
C LYS A 347 -21.09 -17.67 -7.96
N THR A 348 -20.78 -16.68 -8.80
CA THR A 348 -21.64 -16.32 -9.95
C THR A 348 -21.68 -17.41 -11.00
N GLY A 349 -20.54 -18.05 -11.27
CA GLY A 349 -20.42 -19.15 -12.22
C GLY A 349 -21.18 -20.37 -11.71
N ILE A 350 -20.99 -20.73 -10.44
CA ILE A 350 -21.71 -21.86 -9.82
C ILE A 350 -23.23 -21.65 -9.89
N ARG A 351 -23.73 -20.43 -9.65
CA ARG A 351 -25.16 -20.14 -9.82
C ARG A 351 -25.65 -20.31 -11.27
N ALA A 352 -24.84 -19.91 -12.25
CA ALA A 352 -25.14 -20.11 -13.67
C ALA A 352 -25.10 -21.60 -14.05
N LEU A 353 -24.12 -22.35 -13.52
CA LEU A 353 -24.00 -23.80 -13.66
C LEU A 353 -25.28 -24.50 -13.19
N PHE A 354 -25.77 -24.22 -11.98
CA PHE A 354 -27.03 -24.83 -11.48
C PHE A 354 -28.24 -24.50 -12.35
N GLY A 355 -28.35 -23.26 -12.87
CA GLY A 355 -29.42 -22.91 -13.82
C GLY A 355 -29.32 -23.66 -15.14
N GLY A 356 -28.11 -24.07 -15.55
CA GLY A 356 -27.90 -24.97 -16.67
C GLY A 356 -28.22 -26.42 -16.34
N LEU A 357 -27.85 -26.93 -15.16
CA LEU A 357 -28.05 -28.34 -14.77
C LEU A 357 -29.54 -28.70 -14.77
N GLU A 358 -30.41 -27.76 -14.39
CA GLU A 358 -31.86 -27.92 -14.52
C GLU A 358 -32.32 -28.10 -15.98
N LYS A 359 -31.68 -27.43 -16.95
CA LYS A 359 -31.97 -27.61 -18.38
C LYS A 359 -31.43 -28.95 -18.88
N LEU A 360 -30.25 -29.35 -18.41
CA LEU A 360 -29.62 -30.64 -18.73
C LEU A 360 -30.50 -31.81 -18.27
N LEU A 361 -31.01 -31.74 -17.04
CA LEU A 361 -31.89 -32.76 -16.45
C LEU A 361 -33.16 -32.98 -17.27
N LYS A 362 -33.71 -31.91 -17.87
CA LYS A 362 -34.88 -32.00 -18.76
C LYS A 362 -34.56 -32.71 -20.09
N ARG A 363 -33.33 -32.56 -20.59
CA ARG A 363 -32.85 -33.18 -21.84
C ARG A 363 -32.45 -34.64 -21.64
N GLU A 364 -31.68 -34.92 -20.60
CA GLU A 364 -31.07 -36.21 -20.28
C GLU A 364 -31.41 -36.63 -18.84
N PRO A 365 -32.57 -37.27 -18.59
CA PRO A 365 -32.94 -37.70 -17.25
C PRO A 365 -31.94 -38.67 -16.59
N GLY A 366 -31.16 -39.40 -17.40
CA GLY A 366 -30.17 -40.37 -16.91
C GLY A 366 -28.98 -39.77 -16.14
N VAL A 367 -28.76 -38.46 -16.19
CA VAL A 367 -27.72 -37.78 -15.40
C VAL A 367 -28.16 -37.43 -13.98
N ALA A 368 -29.42 -37.73 -13.61
CA ALA A 368 -30.01 -37.38 -12.32
C ALA A 368 -29.17 -37.81 -11.09
N PRO A 369 -28.57 -39.01 -11.03
CA PRO A 369 -27.74 -39.41 -9.89
C PRO A 369 -26.49 -38.52 -9.74
N THR A 370 -25.81 -38.22 -10.85
CA THR A 370 -24.64 -37.32 -10.86
C THR A 370 -25.01 -35.91 -10.42
N LEU A 371 -26.17 -35.40 -10.86
CA LEU A 371 -26.65 -34.08 -10.45
C LEU A 371 -27.04 -34.02 -8.97
N ALA A 372 -27.59 -35.12 -8.41
CA ALA A 372 -27.90 -35.23 -6.99
C ALA A 372 -26.61 -35.12 -6.14
N ALA A 373 -25.57 -35.88 -6.49
CA ALA A 373 -24.28 -35.83 -5.80
C ALA A 373 -23.62 -34.44 -5.85
N LEU A 374 -23.62 -33.80 -7.03
CA LEU A 374 -23.12 -32.43 -7.20
C LEU A 374 -23.92 -31.42 -6.36
N ALA A 375 -25.25 -31.52 -6.36
CA ALA A 375 -26.09 -30.60 -5.60
C ALA A 375 -25.92 -30.79 -4.08
N SER A 376 -25.78 -32.03 -3.60
CA SER A 376 -25.46 -32.31 -2.18
C SER A 376 -24.11 -31.73 -1.77
N THR A 377 -23.08 -31.88 -2.60
CA THR A 377 -21.74 -31.32 -2.35
C THR A 377 -21.77 -29.78 -2.25
N ALA A 378 -22.61 -29.13 -3.06
CA ALA A 378 -22.72 -27.67 -3.07
C ALA A 378 -23.41 -27.09 -1.83
N LEU A 379 -24.08 -27.90 -0.99
CA LEU A 379 -24.69 -27.44 0.26
C LEU A 379 -23.64 -26.95 1.27
N ALA A 380 -22.40 -27.46 1.21
CA ALA A 380 -21.29 -27.00 2.04
C ALA A 380 -20.76 -25.60 1.67
N HIS A 381 -21.22 -24.99 0.58
CA HIS A 381 -20.69 -23.72 0.10
C HIS A 381 -21.12 -22.55 1.00
N ALA A 382 -20.21 -21.65 1.38
CA ALA A 382 -20.47 -20.50 2.26
C ALA A 382 -21.44 -19.42 1.69
N ASP A 383 -21.96 -19.57 0.47
CA ASP A 383 -22.82 -18.56 -0.17
C ASP A 383 -24.27 -19.04 -0.18
N ALA A 384 -25.13 -18.34 0.55
CA ALA A 384 -26.53 -18.74 0.74
C ALA A 384 -27.32 -18.91 -0.57
N ALA A 385 -26.99 -18.15 -1.62
CA ALA A 385 -27.69 -18.26 -2.90
C ALA A 385 -27.18 -19.42 -3.77
N VAL A 386 -25.93 -19.87 -3.58
CA VAL A 386 -25.46 -21.14 -4.15
C VAL A 386 -26.19 -22.31 -3.47
N GLN A 387 -26.24 -22.32 -2.13
CA GLN A 387 -26.97 -23.34 -1.39
C GLN A 387 -28.47 -23.39 -1.77
N GLU A 388 -29.12 -22.24 -1.94
CA GLU A 388 -30.53 -22.17 -2.36
C GLU A 388 -30.76 -22.81 -3.74
N ARG A 389 -29.85 -22.61 -4.69
CA ARG A 389 -29.94 -23.20 -6.03
C ARG A 389 -29.72 -24.71 -6.00
N ALA A 390 -28.75 -25.18 -5.23
CA ALA A 390 -28.52 -26.59 -4.99
C ALA A 390 -29.75 -27.26 -4.35
N ALA A 391 -30.32 -26.64 -3.31
CA ALA A 391 -31.52 -27.11 -2.62
C ALA A 391 -32.75 -27.19 -3.55
N LYS A 392 -32.91 -26.24 -4.49
CA LYS A 392 -33.97 -26.28 -5.52
C LYS A 392 -33.83 -27.47 -6.46
N LEU A 393 -32.61 -27.77 -6.90
CA LEU A 393 -32.34 -28.92 -7.76
C LEU A 393 -32.58 -30.24 -7.00
N LEU A 394 -32.09 -30.37 -5.77
CA LEU A 394 -32.32 -31.53 -4.90
C LEU A 394 -33.80 -31.78 -4.65
N LYS A 395 -34.56 -30.73 -4.30
CA LYS A 395 -36.01 -30.83 -4.14
C LYS A 395 -36.67 -31.37 -5.41
N THR A 396 -36.26 -30.86 -6.58
CA THR A 396 -36.81 -31.29 -7.88
C THR A 396 -36.52 -32.76 -8.17
N LEU A 397 -35.33 -33.26 -7.82
CA LEU A 397 -34.93 -34.66 -7.99
C LEU A 397 -35.67 -35.59 -7.03
N LEU A 398 -35.81 -35.20 -5.75
CA LEU A 398 -36.45 -35.99 -4.70
C LEU A 398 -37.98 -35.96 -4.73
N SER A 399 -38.59 -34.93 -5.31
CA SER A 399 -40.05 -34.76 -5.40
C SER A 399 -40.63 -34.98 -6.80
N ALA A 400 -39.88 -35.61 -7.71
CA ALA A 400 -40.33 -35.83 -9.08
C ALA A 400 -41.49 -36.85 -9.14
N PRO A 401 -42.58 -36.59 -9.89
CA PRO A 401 -43.75 -37.48 -9.95
C PRO A 401 -43.44 -38.83 -10.61
N LYS A 402 -42.44 -38.86 -11.49
CA LYS A 402 -41.81 -40.09 -11.97
C LYS A 402 -40.41 -40.14 -11.34
N PRO A 403 -40.05 -41.18 -10.57
CA PRO A 403 -38.78 -41.22 -9.85
C PRO A 403 -37.61 -41.13 -10.82
N LEU A 404 -36.77 -40.11 -10.64
CA LEU A 404 -35.55 -39.86 -11.41
C LEU A 404 -34.32 -40.52 -10.78
N LEU A 405 -34.43 -40.94 -9.52
CA LEU A 405 -33.42 -41.65 -8.74
C LEU A 405 -33.99 -43.01 -8.33
N THR A 406 -33.12 -44.00 -8.22
CA THR A 406 -33.47 -45.27 -7.56
C THR A 406 -33.67 -45.05 -6.06
N ALA A 407 -34.34 -46.00 -5.38
CA ALA A 407 -34.58 -45.89 -3.94
C ALA A 407 -33.28 -45.80 -3.12
N ALA A 408 -32.22 -46.50 -3.56
CA ALA A 408 -30.90 -46.44 -2.93
C ALA A 408 -30.24 -45.07 -3.11
N GLU A 409 -30.21 -44.54 -4.35
CA GLU A 409 -29.63 -43.22 -4.64
C GLU A 409 -30.38 -42.07 -3.93
N ALA A 410 -31.70 -42.18 -3.78
CA ALA A 410 -32.49 -41.23 -3.03
C ALA A 410 -32.14 -41.26 -1.53
N ALA A 411 -31.96 -42.45 -0.95
CA ALA A 411 -31.54 -42.61 0.45
C ALA A 411 -30.13 -42.05 0.69
N ASP A 412 -29.18 -42.32 -0.20
CA ASP A 412 -27.81 -41.79 -0.13
C ASP A 412 -27.79 -40.25 -0.25
N THR A 413 -28.63 -39.70 -1.15
CA THR A 413 -28.77 -38.25 -1.31
C THR A 413 -29.30 -37.60 -0.03
N ILE A 414 -30.31 -38.20 0.60
CA ILE A 414 -30.89 -37.73 1.87
C ILE A 414 -29.85 -37.81 3.00
N ALA A 415 -29.12 -38.92 3.09
CA ALA A 415 -28.05 -39.08 4.09
C ALA A 415 -26.96 -38.01 3.93
N GLY A 416 -26.52 -37.75 2.69
CA GLY A 416 -25.53 -36.70 2.40
C GLY A 416 -26.03 -35.28 2.72
N LEU A 417 -27.32 -35.01 2.52
CA LEU A 417 -27.96 -33.74 2.89
C LEU A 417 -27.95 -33.53 4.41
N CYS A 418 -28.24 -34.56 5.19
CA CYS A 418 -28.28 -34.48 6.65
C CYS A 418 -26.92 -34.12 7.26
N LEU A 419 -25.80 -34.46 6.61
CA LEU A 419 -24.45 -34.07 7.06
C LEU A 419 -24.23 -32.55 7.10
N TYR A 420 -25.04 -31.78 6.35
CA TYR A 420 -24.91 -30.33 6.24
C TYR A 420 -26.06 -29.56 6.92
N ALA A 421 -26.95 -30.23 7.65
CA ALA A 421 -28.19 -29.68 8.22
C ALA A 421 -27.99 -28.37 9.01
N ASP A 422 -26.95 -28.33 9.83
CA ASP A 422 -26.62 -27.19 10.71
C ASP A 422 -25.95 -26.03 9.97
N LEU A 423 -25.41 -26.30 8.78
CA LEU A 423 -24.70 -25.34 7.93
C LEU A 423 -25.58 -24.73 6.83
N LEU A 424 -26.85 -25.14 6.75
CA LEU A 424 -27.80 -24.67 5.75
C LEU A 424 -28.27 -23.24 6.05
N ALA A 425 -28.16 -22.39 5.04
CA ALA A 425 -28.78 -21.07 5.05
C ALA A 425 -30.32 -21.18 5.13
N PRO A 426 -31.02 -20.19 5.71
CA PRO A 426 -32.46 -20.27 5.97
C PRO A 426 -33.31 -20.61 4.74
N ALA A 427 -32.96 -20.08 3.57
CA ALA A 427 -33.69 -20.35 2.33
C ALA A 427 -33.49 -21.79 1.81
N ALA A 428 -32.28 -22.35 1.94
CA ALA A 428 -31.98 -23.72 1.56
C ALA A 428 -32.64 -24.71 2.53
N ARG A 429 -32.54 -24.42 3.84
CA ARG A 429 -33.17 -25.22 4.90
C ARG A 429 -34.69 -25.30 4.75
N ALA A 430 -35.35 -24.18 4.45
CA ALA A 430 -36.80 -24.17 4.23
C ALA A 430 -37.24 -25.04 3.01
N LEU A 431 -36.40 -25.16 1.99
CA LEU A 431 -36.70 -25.99 0.81
C LEU A 431 -36.51 -27.49 1.08
N LEU A 432 -35.58 -27.83 1.97
CA LEU A 432 -35.15 -29.20 2.28
C LEU A 432 -35.72 -29.74 3.59
N LEU A 433 -36.48 -28.92 4.33
CA LEU A 433 -37.11 -29.27 5.61
C LEU A 433 -37.81 -30.64 5.64
N PRO A 434 -38.53 -31.10 4.60
CA PRO A 434 -39.16 -32.42 4.60
C PRO A 434 -38.18 -33.61 4.67
N TYR A 435 -36.88 -33.37 4.47
CA TYR A 435 -35.84 -34.39 4.36
C TYR A 435 -34.77 -34.26 5.47
N LEU A 436 -34.89 -33.28 6.38
CA LEU A 436 -33.97 -33.06 7.50
C LEU A 436 -34.45 -33.78 8.76
N PRO A 437 -33.54 -34.17 9.67
CA PRO A 437 -33.92 -34.69 10.97
C PRO A 437 -34.69 -33.62 11.77
N LEU A 438 -35.68 -34.06 12.54
CA LEU A 438 -36.34 -33.21 13.55
C LEU A 438 -35.32 -32.94 14.65
N GLU A 439 -34.96 -31.68 14.89
CA GLU A 439 -34.04 -31.32 15.98
C GLU A 439 -34.74 -31.53 17.33
N ASP A 440 -34.14 -32.34 18.20
CA ASP A 440 -34.36 -32.27 19.64
C ASP A 440 -33.66 -31.00 20.15
N ASP A 441 -34.43 -30.08 20.73
CA ASP A 441 -33.91 -28.88 21.42
C ASP A 441 -33.00 -29.32 22.58
N ASP A 442 -31.68 -29.26 22.41
CA ASP A 442 -30.73 -29.39 23.52
C ASP A 442 -30.72 -28.07 24.33
N PRO A 443 -31.21 -28.04 25.58
CA PRO A 443 -31.41 -26.80 26.34
C PRO A 443 -30.12 -26.23 26.96
N SER A 444 -28.93 -26.71 26.57
CA SER A 444 -27.70 -26.55 27.34
C SER A 444 -26.62 -25.66 26.71
N SER A 445 -26.89 -24.35 26.52
CA SER A 445 -25.88 -23.27 26.59
C SER A 445 -26.58 -21.90 26.64
N SER A 446 -26.88 -21.34 27.82
CA SER A 446 -26.03 -20.52 28.71
C SER A 446 -26.48 -19.06 28.63
N ASP A 447 -26.60 -18.40 29.78
CA ASP A 447 -27.11 -17.04 30.01
C ASP A 447 -26.74 -16.00 28.92
N ALA A 448 -27.62 -15.04 28.66
CA ALA A 448 -27.40 -13.94 27.71
C ALA A 448 -26.13 -13.15 28.08
N VAL A 449 -25.02 -13.47 27.40
CA VAL A 449 -23.74 -12.79 27.60
C VAL A 449 -23.82 -11.37 27.03
N SER A 450 -23.64 -10.36 27.88
CA SER A 450 -23.64 -8.95 27.50
C SER A 450 -22.21 -8.41 27.47
N TYR A 451 -21.81 -7.84 26.33
CA TYR A 451 -20.50 -7.22 26.19
C TYR A 451 -20.49 -5.82 26.83
N VAL A 452 -19.49 -5.56 27.68
CA VAL A 452 -19.28 -4.24 28.31
C VAL A 452 -17.82 -3.81 28.10
N PRO A 453 -17.57 -2.62 27.51
CA PRO A 453 -16.21 -2.09 27.38
C PRO A 453 -15.54 -1.92 28.74
N GLN A 454 -14.26 -2.30 28.84
CA GLN A 454 -13.45 -2.14 30.03
C GLN A 454 -12.79 -0.75 30.04
N THR A 455 -13.02 0.02 31.11
CA THR A 455 -12.56 1.42 31.21
C THR A 455 -11.25 1.58 31.99
N GLY A 456 -10.80 0.55 32.72
CA GLY A 456 -9.62 0.59 33.59
C GLY A 456 -8.45 -0.26 33.07
N PHE A 457 -7.79 0.18 31.99
CA PHE A 457 -6.60 -0.51 31.49
C PHE A 457 -5.40 -0.32 32.43
N VAL A 458 -4.83 -1.42 32.89
CA VAL A 458 -3.58 -1.46 33.67
C VAL A 458 -2.48 -1.98 32.75
N ALA A 459 -1.40 -1.21 32.61
CA ALA A 459 -0.24 -1.65 31.84
C ALA A 459 0.43 -2.83 32.52
N ASP A 460 0.67 -3.91 31.78
CA ASP A 460 1.40 -5.07 32.29
C ASP A 460 2.90 -4.75 32.39
N ILE A 461 3.34 -4.50 33.62
CA ILE A 461 4.74 -4.32 34.00
C ILE A 461 5.26 -5.51 34.85
N SER A 462 4.71 -6.69 34.60
CA SER A 462 5.18 -7.93 35.23
C SER A 462 6.46 -8.45 34.59
N ALA A 463 7.07 -9.47 35.19
CA ALA A 463 8.23 -10.14 34.63
C ALA A 463 7.97 -10.75 33.23
N ALA A 464 6.71 -11.01 32.86
CA ALA A 464 6.36 -11.58 31.55
C ALA A 464 6.61 -10.59 30.40
N THR A 465 6.45 -9.29 30.64
CA THR A 465 6.66 -8.23 29.65
C THR A 465 8.01 -7.55 29.80
N ALA A 466 8.82 -7.90 30.82
CA ALA A 466 10.09 -7.26 31.10
C ALA A 466 11.09 -7.41 29.93
N ILE A 467 11.71 -6.29 29.54
CA ILE A 467 12.70 -6.24 28.46
C ILE A 467 14.09 -6.44 29.05
N ALA A 468 14.77 -7.50 28.61
CA ALA A 468 16.12 -7.78 29.07
C ALA A 468 17.15 -6.79 28.47
N PRO A 469 18.08 -6.26 29.28
CA PRO A 469 19.18 -5.44 28.79
C PRO A 469 20.09 -6.25 27.87
N VAL A 470 20.86 -5.57 27.01
CA VAL A 470 21.82 -6.23 26.11
C VAL A 470 22.92 -6.92 26.91
N ARG A 471 23.15 -8.22 26.70
CA ARG A 471 24.04 -9.00 27.56
C ARG A 471 25.51 -8.65 27.34
N ASP A 472 25.94 -8.59 26.09
CA ASP A 472 27.34 -8.45 25.71
C ASP A 472 27.52 -7.82 24.32
N TRP A 473 28.79 -7.70 23.92
CA TRP A 473 29.19 -7.20 22.60
C TRP A 473 28.56 -7.96 21.43
N HIS A 474 28.44 -9.29 21.50
CA HIS A 474 27.94 -10.10 20.40
C HIS A 474 26.45 -9.86 20.18
N GLU A 475 25.68 -9.71 21.26
CA GLU A 475 24.28 -9.33 21.17
C GLU A 475 24.10 -7.91 20.62
N LEU A 476 24.95 -6.96 21.02
CA LEU A 476 24.94 -5.60 20.46
C LEU A 476 25.24 -5.59 18.96
N LEU A 477 26.20 -6.41 18.52
CA LEU A 477 26.55 -6.57 17.10
C LEU A 477 25.39 -7.22 16.32
N PHE A 478 24.73 -8.22 16.91
CA PHE A 478 23.52 -8.83 16.33
C PHE A 478 22.38 -7.80 16.15
N LEU A 479 22.11 -6.99 17.17
CA LEU A 479 21.10 -5.91 17.11
C LEU A 479 21.45 -4.85 16.05
N THR A 480 22.75 -4.60 15.82
CA THR A 480 23.21 -3.72 14.73
C THR A 480 22.80 -4.28 13.37
N GLY A 481 22.84 -5.60 13.19
CA GLY A 481 22.31 -6.29 12.01
C GLY A 481 20.81 -6.11 11.81
N GLN A 482 20.04 -6.27 12.89
CA GLN A 482 18.58 -6.05 12.86
C GLN A 482 18.23 -4.61 12.46
N LEU A 483 18.91 -3.63 13.04
CA LEU A 483 18.73 -2.20 12.73
C LEU A 483 18.90 -1.85 11.24
N VAL A 484 19.80 -2.56 10.53
CA VAL A 484 20.05 -2.38 9.09
C VAL A 484 19.01 -3.12 8.22
N GLN A 485 18.46 -4.24 8.68
CA GLN A 485 17.61 -5.14 7.87
C GLN A 485 16.11 -4.96 8.08
N GLN A 486 15.64 -4.97 9.34
CA GLN A 486 14.22 -4.94 9.71
C GLN A 486 14.10 -4.31 11.09
N ARG A 487 13.40 -3.17 11.18
CA ARG A 487 13.40 -2.37 12.41
C ARG A 487 12.19 -2.66 13.25
N GLN A 488 12.38 -3.40 14.32
CA GLN A 488 11.45 -3.37 15.43
C GLN A 488 11.85 -2.25 16.41
N PRO A 489 10.94 -1.33 16.77
CA PRO A 489 11.27 -0.23 17.67
C PRO A 489 11.88 -0.68 19.01
N ALA A 490 11.44 -1.82 19.56
CA ALA A 490 11.98 -2.36 20.80
C ALA A 490 13.46 -2.76 20.68
N GLU A 491 13.86 -3.32 19.53
CA GLU A 491 15.26 -3.70 19.27
C GLU A 491 16.16 -2.47 19.14
N VAL A 492 15.65 -1.37 18.56
CA VAL A 492 16.37 -0.09 18.48
C VAL A 492 16.61 0.47 19.88
N GLU A 493 15.62 0.45 20.76
CA GLU A 493 15.78 0.92 22.15
C GLU A 493 16.78 0.04 22.93
N ARG A 494 16.75 -1.29 22.74
CA ARG A 494 17.77 -2.20 23.32
C ARG A 494 19.16 -1.90 22.76
N TRP A 495 19.28 -1.62 21.46
CA TRP A 495 20.55 -1.26 20.84
C TRP A 495 21.13 0.03 21.43
N LEU A 496 20.29 1.06 21.66
CA LEU A 496 20.71 2.30 22.32
C LEU A 496 21.17 2.06 23.77
N ASP A 497 20.47 1.22 24.55
CA ASP A 497 20.91 0.79 25.88
C ASP A 497 22.29 0.12 25.82
N GLY A 498 22.45 -0.86 24.92
CA GLY A 498 23.71 -1.59 24.76
C GLY A 498 24.88 -0.69 24.35
N LEU A 499 24.65 0.26 23.44
CA LEU A 499 25.67 1.23 23.03
C LEU A 499 26.21 2.05 24.20
N LEU A 500 25.33 2.55 25.07
CA LEU A 500 25.71 3.35 26.22
C LEU A 500 26.36 2.50 27.32
N ARG A 501 25.70 1.41 27.73
CA ARG A 501 26.10 0.60 28.88
C ARG A 501 27.37 -0.22 28.64
N LEU A 502 27.54 -0.76 27.44
CA LEU A 502 28.66 -1.64 27.09
C LEU A 502 29.88 -0.89 26.53
N ARG A 503 29.87 0.45 26.50
CA ARG A 503 30.97 1.26 25.92
C ARG A 503 32.36 0.89 26.45
N GLY A 504 32.47 0.57 27.75
CA GLY A 504 33.72 0.15 28.37
C GLY A 504 34.18 -1.28 28.02
N GLN A 505 33.35 -2.04 27.31
CA GLN A 505 33.57 -3.45 26.96
C GLN A 505 33.75 -3.66 25.44
N PHE A 506 33.84 -2.59 24.65
CA PHE A 506 34.03 -2.69 23.21
C PHE A 506 35.41 -3.31 22.88
N PRO A 507 35.46 -4.33 22.00
CA PRO A 507 36.73 -4.88 21.51
C PRO A 507 37.60 -3.84 20.81
N ALA A 508 38.92 -3.97 20.84
CA ALA A 508 39.82 -3.02 20.17
C ALA A 508 39.59 -2.93 18.64
N ASP A 509 39.09 -4.00 18.02
CA ASP A 509 38.80 -4.13 16.60
C ASP A 509 37.31 -3.90 16.26
N TYR A 510 36.51 -3.32 17.18
CA TYR A 510 35.06 -3.15 16.99
C TYR A 510 34.69 -2.47 15.66
N ALA A 511 35.47 -1.47 15.21
CA ALA A 511 35.22 -0.78 13.95
C ALA A 511 35.30 -1.73 12.75
N ARG A 512 36.27 -2.66 12.74
CA ARG A 512 36.39 -3.69 11.69
C ARG A 512 35.17 -4.62 11.71
N GLN A 513 34.70 -5.00 12.90
CA GLN A 513 33.51 -5.85 13.04
C GLN A 513 32.22 -5.15 12.59
N LEU A 514 32.13 -3.82 12.72
CA LEU A 514 31.00 -3.02 12.24
C LEU A 514 31.01 -2.77 10.73
N HIS A 515 32.15 -2.90 10.07
CA HIS A 515 32.33 -2.58 8.65
C HIS A 515 31.30 -3.27 7.72
N PRO A 516 31.01 -4.58 7.84
CA PRO A 516 30.05 -5.26 6.98
C PRO A 516 28.63 -4.67 7.08
N TYR A 517 28.22 -4.24 8.27
CA TYR A 517 26.89 -3.66 8.51
C TYR A 517 26.75 -2.28 7.85
N LEU A 518 27.81 -1.47 7.84
CA LEU A 518 27.83 -0.21 7.10
C LEU A 518 27.78 -0.41 5.59
N VAL A 519 28.52 -1.40 5.07
CA VAL A 519 28.46 -1.76 3.64
C VAL A 519 27.05 -2.24 3.27
N GLN A 520 26.39 -3.00 4.16
CA GLN A 520 25.00 -3.40 3.98
C GLN A 520 24.02 -2.22 4.00
N ALA A 521 24.24 -1.23 4.87
CA ALA A 521 23.38 -0.04 4.95
C ALA A 521 23.57 0.94 3.78
N LEU A 522 24.80 1.04 3.24
CA LEU A 522 25.19 1.96 2.17
C LEU A 522 25.91 1.23 1.02
N PRO A 523 25.27 0.26 0.35
CA PRO A 523 25.94 -0.58 -0.64
C PRO A 523 26.44 0.23 -1.83
N TRP A 524 25.64 1.18 -2.30
CA TRP A 524 25.99 2.07 -3.41
C TRP A 524 27.19 2.99 -3.12
N GLY A 525 27.43 3.31 -1.84
CA GLY A 525 28.48 4.22 -1.42
C GLY A 525 29.77 3.53 -0.96
N LEU A 526 29.68 2.30 -0.47
CA LEU A 526 30.76 1.62 0.24
C LEU A 526 31.17 0.26 -0.37
N GLN A 527 30.37 -0.34 -1.25
CA GLN A 527 30.68 -1.66 -1.81
C GLN A 527 32.00 -1.66 -2.60
N GLY A 528 32.92 -2.53 -2.20
CA GLY A 528 34.23 -2.68 -2.84
C GLY A 528 35.28 -1.65 -2.41
N LYS A 529 34.99 -0.80 -1.42
CA LYS A 529 35.96 0.12 -0.81
C LYS A 529 36.76 -0.57 0.29
N SER A 530 38.00 -0.15 0.49
CA SER A 530 38.80 -0.53 1.67
C SER A 530 38.25 0.09 2.96
N GLU A 531 38.72 -0.36 4.12
CA GLU A 531 38.36 0.25 5.42
C GLU A 531 38.74 1.75 5.48
N GLU A 532 39.92 2.12 4.95
CA GLU A 532 40.41 3.49 4.90
C GLU A 532 39.57 4.37 3.96
N GLU A 533 39.27 3.88 2.76
CA GLU A 533 38.41 4.55 1.79
C GLU A 533 37.00 4.75 2.33
N THR A 534 36.50 3.76 3.09
CA THR A 534 35.21 3.83 3.78
C THR A 534 35.23 4.91 4.86
N ARG A 535 36.27 4.94 5.71
CA ARG A 535 36.43 6.01 6.72
C ARG A 535 36.46 7.39 6.09
N ALA A 536 37.25 7.59 5.04
CA ALA A 536 37.34 8.85 4.31
C ALA A 536 35.98 9.27 3.71
N ALA A 537 35.27 8.35 3.07
CA ALA A 537 33.96 8.61 2.48
C ALA A 537 32.91 9.01 3.53
N LEU A 538 32.91 8.34 4.69
CA LEU A 538 31.97 8.60 5.77
C LEU A 538 32.24 9.93 6.48
N LEU A 539 33.49 10.37 6.59
CA LEU A 539 33.83 11.68 7.16
C LEU A 539 33.18 12.81 6.35
N THR A 540 33.24 12.74 5.02
CA THR A 540 32.66 13.75 4.10
C THR A 540 31.21 13.49 3.71
N PHE A 541 30.58 12.43 4.23
CA PHE A 541 29.23 12.05 3.85
C PHE A 541 28.20 13.11 4.26
N SER A 542 27.34 13.49 3.31
CA SER A 542 26.23 14.42 3.51
C SER A 542 24.89 13.71 3.29
N PHE A 543 23.94 13.94 4.19
CA PHE A 543 22.60 13.37 4.11
C PHE A 543 21.72 14.05 3.05
N GLY A 544 22.08 15.26 2.59
CA GLY A 544 21.30 15.98 1.57
C GLY A 544 19.84 16.16 1.99
N ASN A 545 18.92 15.64 1.17
CA ASN A 545 17.47 15.65 1.44
C ASN A 545 16.97 14.36 2.13
N HIS A 546 17.83 13.37 2.36
CA HIS A 546 17.46 12.14 3.07
C HIS A 546 17.26 12.46 4.56
N ASN A 547 16.07 12.14 5.06
CA ASN A 547 15.66 12.40 6.43
C ASN A 547 14.58 11.39 6.88
N GLY A 548 14.47 11.24 8.20
CA GLY A 548 13.67 10.19 8.82
C GLY A 548 14.40 9.61 10.03
N GLN A 549 13.76 8.69 10.73
CA GLN A 549 14.42 7.94 11.81
C GLN A 549 15.59 7.11 11.26
N GLN A 550 15.46 6.61 10.03
CA GLN A 550 16.49 5.84 9.34
C GLN A 550 17.83 6.54 9.27
N GLU A 551 17.81 7.77 8.79
CA GLU A 551 19.00 8.57 8.60
C GLU A 551 19.58 8.99 9.94
N LEU A 552 18.75 9.22 10.97
CA LEU A 552 19.23 9.51 12.33
C LEU A 552 20.00 8.33 12.94
N LEU A 553 19.46 7.11 12.84
CA LEU A 553 20.13 5.89 13.33
C LEU A 553 21.40 5.58 12.52
N LEU A 554 21.34 5.77 11.20
CA LEU A 554 22.51 5.60 10.34
C LEU A 554 23.60 6.61 10.69
N ALA A 555 23.24 7.87 10.98
CA ALA A 555 24.19 8.88 11.43
C ALA A 555 24.90 8.46 12.71
N LEU A 556 24.16 7.95 13.70
CA LEU A 556 24.74 7.43 14.94
C LEU A 556 25.67 6.24 14.70
N LEU A 557 25.27 5.28 13.87
CA LEU A 557 26.09 4.13 13.48
C LEU A 557 27.39 4.55 12.76
N MET A 558 27.30 5.53 11.86
CA MET A 558 28.47 6.09 11.17
C MET A 558 29.43 6.75 12.17
N SER A 559 28.92 7.55 13.11
CA SER A 559 29.75 8.17 14.14
C SER A 559 30.41 7.14 15.03
N TRP A 560 29.69 6.08 15.41
CA TRP A 560 30.23 4.98 16.20
C TRP A 560 31.39 4.27 15.50
N TYR A 561 31.22 3.89 14.23
CA TYR A 561 32.28 3.29 13.41
C TYR A 561 33.50 4.21 13.27
N LEU A 562 33.28 5.52 13.11
CA LEU A 562 34.36 6.48 12.95
C LEU A 562 35.13 6.75 14.25
N GLY A 563 34.53 6.44 15.41
CA GLY A 563 35.07 6.78 16.73
C GLY A 563 34.70 8.19 17.19
N PHE A 564 33.54 8.70 16.76
CA PHE A 564 32.98 10.00 17.09
C PHE A 564 33.87 11.24 16.83
N PRO A 565 34.65 11.31 15.73
CA PRO A 565 35.44 12.51 15.43
C PRO A 565 34.55 13.73 15.10
N HIS A 566 33.37 13.47 14.52
CA HIS A 566 32.34 14.46 14.22
C HIS A 566 30.97 13.87 14.58
N LEU A 567 30.16 14.67 15.28
CA LEU A 567 28.77 14.31 15.60
C LEU A 567 27.91 14.51 14.35
N LYS A 568 27.23 13.47 13.90
CA LYS A 568 26.48 13.40 12.64
C LYS A 568 24.98 13.43 12.82
N VAL A 569 24.43 13.08 13.98
CA VAL A 569 22.97 13.00 14.19
C VAL A 569 22.29 14.35 13.91
N LEU A 570 22.90 15.46 14.38
CA LEU A 570 22.40 16.82 14.14
C LEU A 570 22.61 17.33 12.70
N GLN A 571 23.37 16.60 11.87
CA GLN A 571 23.57 16.93 10.45
C GLN A 571 22.42 16.43 9.57
N VAL A 572 21.58 15.52 10.07
CA VAL A 572 20.38 15.04 9.37
C VAL A 572 19.32 16.14 9.40
N SER A 573 18.94 16.65 8.23
CA SER A 573 18.00 17.77 8.15
C SER A 573 16.55 17.32 8.27
N LEU A 574 15.88 17.68 9.36
CA LEU A 574 14.43 17.47 9.55
C LEU A 574 13.57 18.64 9.01
N SER A 575 14.07 19.35 7.99
CA SER A 575 13.33 20.42 7.30
C SER A 575 12.45 19.86 6.18
N SER A 576 11.25 20.42 6.03
CA SER A 576 10.40 20.18 4.87
C SER A 576 11.09 20.55 3.56
N ALA A 577 11.14 19.62 2.61
CA ALA A 577 11.63 19.80 1.24
C ALA A 577 10.58 19.32 0.22
N GLN A 578 10.79 19.55 -1.08
CA GLN A 578 9.78 19.38 -2.14
C GLN A 578 9.08 17.99 -2.19
N TYR A 579 9.66 16.95 -1.57
CA TYR A 579 9.12 15.59 -1.49
C TYR A 579 9.36 14.91 -0.13
N HIS A 580 9.85 15.63 0.88
CA HIS A 580 10.23 15.06 2.18
C HIS A 580 9.67 15.93 3.30
N HIS A 581 8.76 15.37 4.08
CA HIS A 581 8.10 16.05 5.20
C HIS A 581 8.12 15.14 6.44
N PRO A 582 9.24 15.11 7.19
CA PRO A 582 9.36 14.28 8.38
C PRO A 582 8.32 14.66 9.43
N ASP A 583 7.84 13.67 10.19
CA ASP A 583 6.92 13.91 11.30
C ASP A 583 7.61 14.78 12.37
N PRO A 584 6.91 15.78 12.97
CA PRO A 584 7.52 16.65 13.97
C PRO A 584 8.05 15.91 15.22
N LEU A 585 7.53 14.73 15.55
CA LEU A 585 8.04 13.91 16.67
C LEU A 585 9.49 13.45 16.45
N LEU A 586 9.96 13.35 15.21
CA LEU A 586 11.36 12.98 14.93
C LEU A 586 12.37 14.00 15.44
N ARG A 587 11.95 15.24 15.76
CA ARG A 587 12.84 16.23 16.39
C ARG A 587 13.19 15.85 17.82
N VAL A 588 12.27 15.22 18.54
CA VAL A 588 12.52 14.70 19.89
C VAL A 588 13.49 13.54 19.79
N GLU A 589 13.32 12.66 18.81
CA GLU A 589 14.24 11.56 18.56
C GLU A 589 15.64 12.04 18.16
N GLN A 590 15.74 13.05 17.28
CA GLN A 590 17.02 13.65 16.93
C GLN A 590 17.74 14.21 18.16
N GLN A 591 17.02 14.86 19.07
CA GLN A 591 17.62 15.37 20.32
C GLN A 591 18.07 14.24 21.25
N ARG A 592 17.29 13.16 21.37
CA ARG A 592 17.67 11.94 22.13
C ARG A 592 18.94 11.34 21.56
N LEU A 593 18.96 11.05 20.26
CA LEU A 593 20.09 10.41 19.59
C LEU A 593 21.34 11.31 19.58
N ALA A 594 21.18 12.62 19.45
CA ALA A 594 22.29 13.56 19.58
C ALA A 594 22.90 13.55 20.99
N SER A 595 22.05 13.43 22.03
CA SER A 595 22.51 13.27 23.40
C SER A 595 23.27 11.97 23.62
N VAL A 596 22.80 10.86 23.01
CA VAL A 596 23.52 9.58 23.02
C VAL A 596 24.88 9.73 22.36
N GLU A 597 24.91 10.34 21.18
CA GLU A 597 26.14 10.57 20.41
C GLU A 597 27.17 11.40 21.19
N GLU A 598 26.71 12.46 21.86
CA GLU A 598 27.54 13.30 22.73
C GLU A 598 28.06 12.56 23.96
N ALA A 599 27.21 11.78 24.64
CA ALA A 599 27.59 11.00 25.81
C ALA A 599 28.64 9.92 25.48
N LEU A 600 28.51 9.29 24.30
CA LEU A 600 29.49 8.33 23.79
C LEU A 600 30.83 9.00 23.47
N ARG A 601 30.81 10.17 22.82
CA ARG A 601 32.02 10.96 22.52
C ARG A 601 32.73 11.47 23.77
N ALA A 602 31.99 11.98 24.75
CA ALA A 602 32.53 12.63 25.95
C ALA A 602 32.99 11.63 27.02
N PHE A 603 32.84 10.33 26.78
CA PHE A 603 33.21 9.27 27.72
C PHE A 603 32.55 9.41 29.12
N VAL A 604 31.33 9.96 29.19
CA VAL A 604 30.57 10.15 30.45
C VAL A 604 30.17 8.79 31.06
N ALA A 605 29.79 8.72 32.34
CA ALA A 605 29.45 7.45 32.99
C ALA A 605 28.30 6.71 32.25
N PRO A 606 28.37 5.37 32.10
CA PRO A 606 27.49 4.60 31.23
C PRO A 606 26.10 4.42 31.83
N LEU A 607 25.23 5.41 31.63
CA LEU A 607 23.84 5.38 32.08
C LEU A 607 22.90 5.12 30.90
N PRO A 608 21.83 4.31 31.09
CA PRO A 608 20.81 4.10 30.06
C PRO A 608 19.92 5.33 29.91
N LEU A 609 19.33 5.53 28.73
CA LEU A 609 18.32 6.58 28.53
C LEU A 609 17.12 6.37 29.47
N LEU A 610 16.59 7.47 30.00
CA LEU A 610 15.41 7.48 30.87
C LEU A 610 14.21 6.86 30.17
N SER A 611 14.02 7.21 28.90
CA SER A 611 12.88 6.74 28.09
C SER A 611 13.02 5.34 27.51
N THR A 612 14.15 4.65 27.72
CA THR A 612 14.33 3.24 27.30
C THR A 612 13.22 2.39 27.93
N PRO A 613 12.37 1.73 27.12
CA PRO A 613 11.30 0.87 27.63
C PRO A 613 11.85 -0.23 28.53
N THR A 614 11.18 -0.41 29.67
CA THR A 614 11.46 -1.47 30.65
C THR A 614 10.60 -2.70 30.41
N HIS A 615 9.41 -2.52 29.83
CA HIS A 615 8.42 -3.56 29.60
C HIS A 615 7.79 -3.39 28.21
N ALA A 616 7.46 -4.50 27.58
CA ALA A 616 6.71 -4.53 26.34
C ALA A 616 5.27 -3.99 26.55
N PRO A 617 4.66 -3.37 25.53
CA PRO A 617 5.27 -3.11 24.25
C PRO A 617 6.26 -1.93 24.30
N HIS A 618 6.00 -0.87 25.08
CA HIS A 618 6.80 0.37 25.09
C HIS A 618 6.87 1.09 26.46
N TRP A 619 6.60 0.39 27.56
CA TRP A 619 6.36 0.98 28.88
C TRP A 619 7.63 1.21 29.69
N VAL A 620 7.68 2.33 30.42
CA VAL A 620 8.66 2.60 31.47
C VAL A 620 7.98 2.42 32.84
N ALA A 621 8.49 1.49 33.65
CA ALA A 621 8.03 1.29 35.01
C ALA A 621 8.33 2.54 35.87
N PRO A 622 7.33 3.11 36.58
CA PRO A 622 7.52 4.25 37.46
C PRO A 622 8.73 4.16 38.40
N SER A 623 8.92 3.01 39.07
CA SER A 623 10.02 2.82 40.03
C SER A 623 11.38 2.86 39.35
N VAL A 624 11.49 2.26 38.17
CA VAL A 624 12.71 2.25 37.36
C VAL A 624 13.02 3.65 36.82
N LEU A 625 12.02 4.45 36.42
CA LEU A 625 12.26 5.85 36.03
C LEU A 625 12.90 6.65 37.16
N VAL A 626 12.33 6.56 38.37
CA VAL A 626 12.87 7.28 39.54
C VAL A 626 14.27 6.77 39.89
N GLN A 627 14.51 5.45 39.79
CA GLN A 627 15.84 4.89 40.01
C GLN A 627 16.87 5.40 38.99
N LYS A 628 16.55 5.40 37.69
CA LYS A 628 17.44 5.97 36.67
C LYS A 628 17.75 7.44 36.95
N LEU A 629 16.76 8.24 37.34
CA LEU A 629 16.97 9.64 37.70
C LEU A 629 17.91 9.80 38.90
N LEU A 630 17.79 8.95 39.93
CA LEU A 630 18.72 8.93 41.06
C LEU A 630 20.14 8.54 40.61
N ASP A 631 20.29 7.63 39.66
CA ASP A 631 21.59 7.23 39.10
C ASP A 631 22.24 8.38 38.30
N TYR A 632 21.46 9.15 37.54
CA TYR A 632 21.90 10.38 36.88
C TYR A 632 22.38 11.42 37.91
N GLU A 633 21.62 11.65 38.97
CA GLU A 633 21.99 12.58 40.04
C GLU A 633 23.27 12.13 40.77
N ALA A 634 23.40 10.83 41.05
CA ALA A 634 24.59 10.25 41.68
C ALA A 634 25.84 10.37 40.80
N ALA A 635 25.69 10.25 39.48
CA ALA A 635 26.76 10.44 38.51
C ALA A 635 27.08 11.91 38.21
N GLY A 636 26.33 12.87 38.78
CA GLY A 636 26.45 14.29 38.46
C GLY A 636 26.11 14.61 37.00
N GLN A 637 25.31 13.77 36.35
CA GLN A 637 24.89 13.94 34.96
C GLN A 637 23.49 14.54 34.90
N GLU A 638 23.33 15.59 34.12
CA GLU A 638 22.02 16.17 33.89
C GLU A 638 21.25 15.38 32.81
N PRO A 639 19.98 15.00 33.05
CA PRO A 639 19.17 14.35 32.03
C PRO A 639 18.95 15.22 30.79
N ASN A 640 18.88 14.60 29.62
CA ASN A 640 18.44 15.31 28.42
C ASN A 640 16.94 15.59 28.49
N SER A 641 16.55 16.85 28.26
CA SER A 641 15.15 17.30 28.34
C SER A 641 14.19 16.55 27.38
N ALA A 642 14.64 16.17 26.18
CA ALA A 642 13.83 15.39 25.23
C ALA A 642 13.66 13.93 25.67
N ASP A 643 14.72 13.34 26.23
CA ASP A 643 14.68 12.00 26.79
C ASP A 643 13.78 11.92 28.03
N LEU A 644 13.90 12.88 28.96
CA LEU A 644 13.03 12.98 30.13
C LEU A 644 11.57 13.21 29.73
N CYS A 645 11.32 14.09 28.75
CA CYS A 645 9.99 14.32 28.21
C CYS A 645 9.35 13.04 27.65
N LEU A 646 10.10 12.28 26.86
CA LEU A 646 9.64 10.99 26.34
C LEU A 646 9.47 9.94 27.45
N ALA A 647 10.33 9.94 28.47
CA ALA A 647 10.22 9.03 29.60
C ALA A 647 8.92 9.25 30.38
N LEU A 648 8.54 10.51 30.61
CA LEU A 648 7.25 10.86 31.20
C LEU A 648 6.10 10.33 30.33
N ALA A 649 6.14 10.54 29.01
CA ALA A 649 5.08 10.06 28.10
C ALA A 649 4.96 8.52 28.05
N ARG A 650 6.06 7.78 28.27
CA ARG A 650 6.11 6.31 28.31
C ARG A 650 5.87 5.69 29.69
N THR A 651 5.78 6.49 30.75
CA THR A 651 5.64 5.96 32.12
C THR A 651 4.30 5.27 32.29
N ALA A 652 4.31 4.03 32.81
CA ALA A 652 3.13 3.21 33.07
C ALA A 652 2.39 3.67 34.35
N LEU A 653 1.76 4.84 34.30
CA LEU A 653 1.03 5.42 35.44
C LEU A 653 -0.15 4.58 35.92
N SER A 654 -0.72 3.75 35.04
CA SER A 654 -1.86 2.87 35.36
C SER A 654 -1.47 1.66 36.21
N ALA A 655 -0.17 1.45 36.49
CA ALA A 655 0.31 0.40 37.40
C ALA A 655 0.48 0.96 38.84
N PRO A 656 -0.55 0.85 39.70
CA PRO A 656 -0.61 1.58 40.96
C PRO A 656 0.46 1.15 41.99
N ASP A 657 0.81 -0.13 42.01
CA ASP A 657 1.75 -0.70 42.99
C ASP A 657 3.19 -0.26 42.71
N ASP A 658 3.60 -0.25 41.44
CA ASP A 658 4.93 0.24 41.07
C ASP A 658 5.01 1.77 41.18
N ALA A 659 3.93 2.50 40.85
CA ALA A 659 3.84 3.93 41.14
C ALA A 659 3.93 4.22 42.65
N ALA A 660 3.35 3.37 43.51
CA ALA A 660 3.50 3.47 44.96
C ALA A 660 4.95 3.27 45.40
N THR A 661 5.61 2.26 44.85
CA THR A 661 7.03 1.99 45.08
C THR A 661 7.89 3.18 44.67
N ALA A 662 7.64 3.75 43.48
CA ALA A 662 8.33 4.94 42.99
C ALA A 662 8.20 6.15 43.94
N ARG A 663 7.01 6.37 44.53
CA ARG A 663 6.77 7.44 45.51
C ARG A 663 7.66 7.31 46.76
N THR A 664 7.98 6.09 47.19
CA THR A 664 8.88 5.88 48.36
C THR A 664 10.33 6.30 48.08
N LEU A 665 10.73 6.36 46.80
CA LEU A 665 12.08 6.74 46.38
C LEU A 665 12.24 8.25 46.21
N LEU A 666 11.16 9.00 45.95
CA LEU A 666 11.19 10.44 45.69
C LEU A 666 11.88 11.30 46.76
N PRO A 667 11.77 11.02 48.08
CA PRO A 667 12.48 11.78 49.10
C PRO A 667 14.00 11.75 48.97
N ARG A 668 14.56 10.76 48.26
CA ARG A 668 16.02 10.62 48.05
C ARG A 668 16.56 11.58 46.98
N PHE A 669 15.71 12.12 46.13
CA PHE A 669 16.09 12.92 44.95
C PHE A 669 16.39 14.37 45.35
N ARG A 670 17.59 14.91 45.12
CA ARG A 670 17.99 16.23 45.66
C ARG A 670 17.40 17.41 44.89
N ASN A 671 17.21 17.31 43.57
CA ASN A 671 16.60 18.38 42.77
C ASN A 671 15.14 18.65 43.19
N ALA A 672 14.88 19.79 43.84
CA ALA A 672 13.58 20.12 44.43
C ALA A 672 12.47 20.32 43.39
N ASP A 673 12.78 20.97 42.27
CA ASP A 673 11.80 21.30 41.22
C ASP A 673 11.31 20.03 40.50
N LEU A 674 12.25 19.17 40.12
CA LEU A 674 11.94 17.88 39.50
C LEU A 674 11.26 16.92 40.51
N ARG A 675 11.66 16.95 41.79
CA ARG A 675 10.97 16.18 42.85
C ARG A 675 9.51 16.58 42.96
N GLN A 676 9.21 17.89 42.89
CA GLN A 676 7.84 18.39 42.92
C GLN A 676 7.04 17.90 41.70
N LEU A 677 7.62 17.98 40.50
CA LEU A 677 7.00 17.46 39.28
C LEU A 677 6.67 15.97 39.38
N LEU A 678 7.65 15.16 39.79
CA LEU A 678 7.47 13.70 39.90
C LEU A 678 6.48 13.31 40.99
N THR A 679 6.44 14.06 42.10
CA THR A 679 5.45 13.84 43.18
C THR A 679 4.03 14.05 42.66
N SER A 680 3.82 15.09 41.86
CA SER A 680 2.52 15.36 41.23
C SER A 680 2.19 14.33 40.15
N PHE A 681 3.15 14.00 39.29
CA PHE A 681 2.99 13.05 38.19
C PHE A 681 2.66 11.63 38.67
N LEU A 682 3.39 11.13 39.67
CA LEU A 682 3.25 9.80 40.26
C LEU A 682 2.24 9.74 41.41
N GLY A 683 1.50 10.83 41.68
CA GLY A 683 0.47 10.87 42.72
C GLY A 683 -0.69 9.88 42.48
N PRO A 684 -1.54 9.60 43.48
CA PRO A 684 -2.69 8.71 43.31
C PRO A 684 -3.66 9.22 42.23
N PRO A 685 -4.27 8.35 41.41
CA PRO A 685 -4.97 8.69 40.16
C PRO A 685 -6.18 9.62 40.33
N THR A 686 -6.77 9.69 41.53
CA THR A 686 -7.92 10.53 41.86
C THR A 686 -7.59 12.00 42.15
N LEU A 687 -6.31 12.35 42.30
CA LEU A 687 -5.90 13.73 42.54
C LEU A 687 -5.69 14.50 41.23
N GLU A 688 -6.28 15.70 41.15
CA GLU A 688 -5.94 16.73 40.17
C GLU A 688 -4.44 17.05 40.25
N VAL A 689 -3.81 17.29 39.08
CA VAL A 689 -2.39 17.67 39.03
C VAL A 689 -2.23 18.99 39.78
N ALA A 690 -1.65 18.93 40.98
CA ALA A 690 -1.31 20.12 41.75
C ALA A 690 -0.17 20.86 41.04
N LEU A 691 -0.52 21.80 40.18
CA LEU A 691 0.41 22.65 39.45
C LEU A 691 0.98 23.72 40.39
N PRO A 692 2.27 24.09 40.28
CA PRO A 692 2.84 25.17 41.08
C PRO A 692 2.11 26.50 40.83
N ALA A 693 1.94 27.33 41.86
CA ALA A 693 1.25 28.62 41.76
C ALA A 693 1.91 29.59 40.76
N THR A 694 3.22 29.46 40.53
CA THR A 694 3.97 30.21 39.51
C THR A 694 4.99 29.29 38.83
N LEU A 695 4.77 28.96 37.56
CA LEU A 695 5.78 28.28 36.74
C LEU A 695 6.77 29.30 36.17
N PRO A 696 8.08 28.99 36.10
CA PRO A 696 9.07 29.91 35.55
C PRO A 696 8.71 30.27 34.11
N LYS A 697 8.80 31.56 33.76
CA LYS A 697 8.55 32.03 32.38
C LYS A 697 9.60 31.42 31.46
N PRO A 698 9.21 30.97 30.24
CA PRO A 698 10.17 30.41 29.30
C PRO A 698 11.25 31.43 28.95
N PRO A 699 12.51 31.01 28.73
CA PRO A 699 13.60 31.92 28.38
C PRO A 699 13.27 32.68 27.09
N GLN A 700 13.22 34.01 27.17
CA GLN A 700 12.99 34.86 25.99
C GLN A 700 14.23 34.79 25.08
N ARG A 701 14.09 34.22 23.86
CA ARG A 701 15.14 34.31 22.84
C ARG A 701 15.37 35.78 22.47
N ARG A 702 16.46 36.38 22.98
CA ARG A 702 16.89 37.73 22.60
C ARG A 702 17.35 37.74 21.13
N PHE A 703 16.52 38.36 20.29
CA PHE A 703 16.78 39.01 19.00
C PHE A 703 18.23 38.99 18.46
N SER A 704 18.62 37.93 17.74
CA SER A 704 19.70 37.97 16.73
C SER A 704 19.17 38.17 15.30
N GLY A 705 17.85 38.26 15.12
CA GLY A 705 17.20 38.32 13.81
C GLY A 705 17.36 39.64 13.03
N ARG A 706 17.67 40.76 13.69
CA ARG A 706 17.81 42.06 12.98
C ARG A 706 19.07 42.18 12.14
N LEU A 707 20.16 41.47 12.48
CA LEU A 707 21.40 41.47 11.69
C LEU A 707 21.32 40.52 10.47
N ALA A 708 20.52 39.46 10.53
CA ALA A 708 20.35 38.49 9.45
C ALA A 708 19.58 39.04 8.22
N HIS A 709 18.87 40.17 8.38
CA HIS A 709 18.20 40.86 7.27
C HIS A 709 19.13 41.76 6.46
N LEU A 710 20.32 42.10 6.98
CA LEU A 710 21.24 43.04 6.33
C LEU A 710 22.35 42.34 5.53
N ILE A 711 22.57 41.04 5.70
CA ILE A 711 23.65 40.29 5.04
C ILE A 711 23.12 38.92 4.58
N PRO A 712 22.72 38.76 3.29
CA PRO A 712 22.12 37.52 2.77
C PRO A 712 23.03 36.28 2.88
N PHE A 713 24.35 36.48 2.92
CA PHE A 713 25.36 35.41 3.00
C PHE A 713 25.48 34.81 4.41
N LEU A 714 24.93 35.49 5.44
CA LEU A 714 24.84 34.94 6.81
C LEU A 714 23.58 34.09 7.02
N ARG A 715 22.80 33.78 5.98
CA ARG A 715 21.65 32.86 6.07
C ARG A 715 22.02 31.39 6.25
N ASN A 716 23.28 31.04 6.44
CA ASN A 716 23.68 29.67 6.67
C ASN A 716 24.08 29.39 8.12
N THR A 717 23.58 28.24 8.58
CA THR A 717 23.79 27.58 9.87
C THR A 717 23.28 28.37 11.08
N ALA A 718 21.97 28.27 11.34
CA ALA A 718 21.55 28.18 12.74
C ALA A 718 22.29 26.97 13.31
N ALA A 719 23.38 27.20 14.06
CA ALA A 719 24.02 26.16 14.84
C ALA A 719 22.91 25.42 15.63
N PRO A 720 22.93 24.08 15.69
CA PRO A 720 21.96 23.35 16.49
C PRO A 720 22.07 23.90 17.91
N ALA A 721 20.99 24.52 18.38
CA ALA A 721 20.95 25.06 19.72
C ALA A 721 21.22 23.90 20.69
N ALA A 722 22.22 24.04 21.54
CA ALA A 722 22.47 23.11 22.64
C ALA A 722 21.14 22.83 23.38
N SER A 723 20.93 21.57 23.77
CA SER A 723 19.73 21.19 24.51
C SER A 723 19.60 22.11 25.74
N PRO A 724 18.46 22.79 25.92
CA PRO A 724 18.25 23.64 27.08
C PRO A 724 18.28 22.80 28.37
N ASP A 725 18.94 23.35 29.40
CA ASP A 725 18.97 22.88 30.78
C ASP A 725 17.55 22.47 31.26
N CYS A 726 17.45 21.40 32.04
CA CYS A 726 16.23 20.87 32.65
C CYS A 726 15.42 21.97 33.36
N THR A 727 16.11 22.92 33.99
CA THR A 727 15.49 24.06 34.68
C THR A 727 14.76 24.98 33.69
N ALA A 728 15.33 25.20 32.51
CA ALA A 728 14.74 26.04 31.47
C ALA A 728 13.60 25.33 30.70
N THR A 729 13.51 24.01 30.79
CA THR A 729 12.47 23.19 30.13
C THR A 729 11.37 22.72 31.07
N LEU A 730 11.51 22.93 32.38
CA LEU A 730 10.56 22.53 33.41
C LEU A 730 9.08 22.86 33.11
N PRO A 731 8.71 24.05 32.57
CA PRO A 731 7.32 24.33 32.20
C PRO A 731 6.75 23.36 31.16
N TRP A 732 7.59 22.90 30.22
CA TRP A 732 7.19 21.96 29.17
C TRP A 732 7.09 20.54 29.71
N LEU A 733 7.97 20.15 30.64
CA LEU A 733 7.89 18.87 31.35
C LEU A 733 6.59 18.76 32.16
N TRP A 734 6.20 19.83 32.84
CA TRP A 734 4.91 19.91 33.55
C TRP A 734 3.72 19.72 32.60
N ALA A 735 3.72 20.40 31.45
CA ALA A 735 2.66 20.27 30.47
C ALA A 735 2.53 18.82 29.93
N VAL A 736 3.66 18.17 29.63
CA VAL A 736 3.67 16.78 29.15
C VAL A 736 3.25 15.81 30.24
N ALA A 737 3.76 15.96 31.46
CA ALA A 737 3.36 15.13 32.61
C ALA A 737 1.85 15.22 32.87
N ALA A 738 1.30 16.44 32.88
CA ALA A 738 -0.12 16.66 33.10
C ALA A 738 -1.00 16.07 31.98
N ARG A 739 -0.59 16.22 30.71
CA ARG A 739 -1.31 15.68 29.55
C ARG A 739 -1.19 14.16 29.42
N THR A 740 -0.08 13.57 29.84
CA THR A 740 0.08 12.11 29.91
C THR A 740 -0.93 11.52 30.89
N ARG A 741 -1.15 12.20 32.03
CA ARG A 741 -2.04 11.75 33.10
C ARG A 741 -3.51 12.06 32.87
N GLN A 742 -3.79 13.24 32.31
CA GLN A 742 -5.14 13.75 32.06
C GLN A 742 -5.28 14.23 30.61
N PRO A 743 -5.29 13.31 29.63
CA PRO A 743 -5.24 13.66 28.22
C PRO A 743 -6.37 14.57 27.77
N HIS A 744 -7.59 14.30 28.21
CA HIS A 744 -8.81 15.01 27.79
C HIS A 744 -9.28 16.11 28.75
N ALA A 745 -8.62 16.33 29.89
CA ALA A 745 -9.07 17.32 30.88
C ALA A 745 -8.74 18.76 30.44
N LEU A 746 -9.56 19.73 30.84
CA LEU A 746 -9.16 21.15 30.77
C LEU A 746 -8.15 21.42 31.89
N LEU A 747 -7.02 22.07 31.57
CA LEU A 747 -5.94 22.36 32.51
C LEU A 747 -5.62 23.86 32.53
N PRO A 748 -6.54 24.74 33.03
CA PRO A 748 -6.36 26.19 32.97
C PRO A 748 -5.07 26.69 33.63
N ALA A 749 -4.58 25.99 34.66
CA ALA A 749 -3.34 26.35 35.34
C ALA A 749 -2.11 26.31 34.41
N LEU A 750 -2.12 25.52 33.32
CA LEU A 750 -1.05 25.51 32.31
C LEU A 750 -1.04 26.73 31.38
N GLN A 751 -2.07 27.59 31.41
CA GLN A 751 -2.08 28.84 30.64
C GLN A 751 -0.91 29.76 31.01
N HIS A 752 -0.40 29.64 32.24
CA HIS A 752 0.80 30.34 32.69
C HIS A 752 2.07 29.94 31.91
N CYS A 753 2.12 28.71 31.37
CA CYS A 753 3.20 28.27 30.50
C CYS A 753 3.01 28.76 29.07
N ALA A 754 1.86 28.42 28.48
CA ALA A 754 1.44 28.84 27.15
C ALA A 754 -0.04 28.55 26.93
N THR A 755 -0.72 29.41 26.16
CA THR A 755 -2.05 29.15 25.60
C THR A 755 -1.88 28.51 24.22
N TYR A 756 -2.08 27.20 24.13
CA TYR A 756 -1.83 26.43 22.90
C TYR A 756 -2.59 25.09 22.88
N PRO A 757 -3.11 24.63 21.72
CA PRO A 757 -3.76 23.32 21.63
C PRO A 757 -2.85 22.17 22.07
N GLY A 758 -3.32 21.34 23.00
CA GLY A 758 -2.56 20.27 23.64
C GLY A 758 -1.80 20.70 24.91
N VAL A 759 -1.92 21.95 25.35
CA VAL A 759 -1.33 22.48 26.60
C VAL A 759 -2.41 22.73 27.65
N ASP A 760 -3.03 23.91 27.64
CA ASP A 760 -4.09 24.28 28.59
C ASP A 760 -5.44 23.66 28.23
N MET A 761 -5.70 23.55 26.93
CA MET A 761 -6.80 22.79 26.37
C MET A 761 -6.27 21.58 25.58
N PRO A 762 -6.95 20.44 25.62
CA PRO A 762 -6.57 19.28 24.83
C PRO A 762 -6.74 19.56 23.32
N TRP A 763 -5.88 18.95 22.51
CA TRP A 763 -5.98 19.07 21.06
C TRP A 763 -7.02 18.06 20.53
N HIS A 764 -8.22 18.55 20.23
CA HIS A 764 -9.32 17.75 19.72
C HIS A 764 -9.75 18.23 18.33
N PRO A 765 -9.20 17.64 17.27
CA PRO A 765 -9.73 17.78 15.92
C PRO A 765 -11.15 17.24 15.82
N THR A 766 -11.94 17.81 14.92
CA THR A 766 -13.23 17.25 14.50
C THR A 766 -13.13 16.76 13.07
N TRP A 767 -14.09 15.98 12.60
CA TRP A 767 -14.10 15.51 11.22
C TRP A 767 -15.49 15.56 10.62
N LYS A 768 -15.54 15.69 9.30
CA LYS A 768 -16.78 15.62 8.52
C LYS A 768 -16.50 15.03 7.15
N ILE A 769 -17.55 14.52 6.51
CA ILE A 769 -17.49 14.13 5.11
C ILE A 769 -17.99 15.30 4.26
N GLN A 770 -17.14 15.76 3.35
CA GLN A 770 -17.44 16.83 2.39
C GLN A 770 -17.59 16.24 0.99
N GLN A 771 -18.73 16.53 0.35
CA GLN A 771 -18.94 16.19 -1.06
C GLN A 771 -18.24 17.22 -1.94
N ASN A 772 -17.32 16.75 -2.77
CA ASN A 772 -16.65 17.53 -3.80
C ASN A 772 -17.16 17.13 -5.18
N SER A 773 -17.01 18.04 -6.14
CA SER A 773 -17.36 17.77 -7.54
C SER A 773 -16.36 18.40 -8.49
N HIS A 774 -16.12 17.72 -9.62
CA HIS A 774 -15.29 18.22 -10.70
C HIS A 774 -16.05 18.05 -12.00
N THR A 775 -16.35 19.18 -12.63
CA THR A 775 -17.06 19.23 -13.91
C THR A 775 -16.04 19.40 -15.02
N TYR A 776 -15.93 18.41 -15.89
CA TYR A 776 -15.10 18.48 -17.09
C TYR A 776 -15.92 18.13 -18.33
N LYS A 777 -15.42 18.55 -19.50
CA LYS A 777 -16.10 18.30 -20.77
C LYS A 777 -15.53 17.06 -21.44
N GLN A 778 -16.39 16.07 -21.71
CA GLN A 778 -16.03 14.87 -22.48
C GLN A 778 -16.20 15.17 -23.97
N THR A 779 -15.10 15.36 -24.68
CA THR A 779 -15.10 15.69 -26.11
C THR A 779 -15.56 14.52 -27.01
N TRP A 780 -15.56 13.29 -26.48
CA TRP A 780 -15.96 12.07 -27.19
C TRP A 780 -17.44 11.70 -27.03
N ASN A 781 -18.15 12.23 -26.02
CA ASN A 781 -19.57 11.94 -25.78
C ASN A 781 -20.44 13.12 -26.21
N LYS A 782 -20.92 13.09 -27.47
CA LYS A 782 -21.72 14.19 -28.06
C LYS A 782 -23.10 14.35 -27.42
N GLU A 783 -23.62 13.33 -26.73
CA GLU A 783 -24.95 13.36 -26.10
C GLU A 783 -24.92 13.95 -24.68
N LYS A 784 -23.82 13.74 -23.94
CA LYS A 784 -23.57 14.32 -22.61
C LYS A 784 -22.15 14.88 -22.52
N PRO A 785 -21.88 16.05 -23.12
CA PRO A 785 -20.54 16.61 -23.23
C PRO A 785 -20.00 17.17 -21.91
N VAL A 786 -20.84 17.30 -20.88
CA VAL A 786 -20.45 17.77 -19.55
C VAL A 786 -20.65 16.62 -18.58
N VAL A 787 -19.55 16.16 -17.98
CA VAL A 787 -19.58 15.15 -16.92
C VAL A 787 -19.11 15.79 -15.62
N THR A 788 -19.97 15.70 -14.61
CA THR A 788 -19.65 16.08 -13.24
C THR A 788 -19.36 14.83 -12.45
N GLU A 789 -18.09 14.64 -12.07
CA GLU A 789 -17.71 13.61 -11.13
C GLU A 789 -17.92 14.12 -9.71
N TYR A 790 -18.57 13.32 -8.88
CA TYR A 790 -18.75 13.59 -7.45
C TYR A 790 -17.94 12.58 -6.65
N TRP A 791 -17.26 13.05 -5.61
CA TRP A 791 -16.59 12.18 -4.65
C TRP A 791 -16.74 12.75 -3.24
N GLN A 792 -16.55 11.88 -2.25
CA GLN A 792 -16.61 12.23 -0.85
C GLN A 792 -15.19 12.29 -0.30
N GLU A 793 -14.89 13.35 0.45
CA GLU A 793 -13.64 13.49 1.20
C GLU A 793 -13.91 13.59 2.69
N LEU A 794 -13.17 12.80 3.47
CA LEU A 794 -13.05 13.01 4.90
C LEU A 794 -12.12 14.19 5.14
N VAL A 795 -12.64 15.22 5.80
CA VAL A 795 -11.93 16.42 6.17
C VAL A 795 -11.81 16.45 7.69
N VAL A 796 -10.57 16.48 8.18
CA VAL A 796 -10.26 16.74 9.60
C VAL A 796 -10.10 18.24 9.79
N GLU A 797 -10.99 18.83 10.57
CA GLU A 797 -10.96 20.24 10.95
C GLU A 797 -10.09 20.40 12.19
N VAL A 798 -9.10 21.28 12.09
CA VAL A 798 -8.11 21.49 13.14
C VAL A 798 -8.17 22.96 13.57
N PRO A 799 -8.26 23.25 14.89
CA PRO A 799 -8.18 24.62 15.37
C PRO A 799 -6.84 25.24 14.96
N THR A 800 -6.87 26.30 14.14
CA THR A 800 -5.64 26.99 13.73
C THR A 800 -5.03 27.68 14.96
N PRO A 801 -3.78 27.34 15.35
CA PRO A 801 -3.15 27.99 16.48
C PRO A 801 -2.91 29.48 16.20
N GLN A 802 -3.25 30.35 17.16
CA GLN A 802 -3.04 31.80 17.03
C GLN A 802 -1.56 32.20 17.11
N HIS A 803 -0.75 31.38 17.78
CA HIS A 803 0.68 31.60 17.99
C HIS A 803 1.51 30.44 17.43
N LYS A 804 2.81 30.65 17.24
CA LYS A 804 3.74 29.57 16.88
C LYS A 804 3.89 28.61 18.05
N LEU A 805 4.17 27.34 17.76
CA LEU A 805 4.44 26.31 18.77
C LEU A 805 5.51 26.81 19.77
N PRO A 806 5.21 26.87 21.08
CA PRO A 806 6.13 27.45 22.07
C PRO A 806 7.42 26.65 22.24
N SER A 807 7.34 25.32 22.16
CA SER A 807 8.47 24.42 22.36
C SER A 807 8.28 23.11 21.59
N GLY A 808 9.37 22.59 21.03
CA GLY A 808 9.39 21.28 20.38
C GLY A 808 9.28 20.09 21.35
N LEU A 809 9.29 20.34 22.66
CA LEU A 809 9.10 19.32 23.70
C LEU A 809 7.63 19.05 24.01
N LEU A 810 6.69 19.86 23.51
CA LEU A 810 5.25 19.70 23.77
C LEU A 810 4.66 18.60 22.87
N LEU A 811 4.93 17.34 23.20
CA LEU A 811 4.64 16.17 22.36
C LEU A 811 3.19 16.13 21.85
N TYR A 812 2.23 16.40 22.72
CA TYR A 812 0.79 16.39 22.43
C TYR A 812 0.29 17.60 21.62
N SER A 813 1.15 18.59 21.38
CA SER A 813 0.85 19.82 20.63
C SER A 813 1.51 19.88 19.26
N LEU A 814 2.45 18.97 18.96
CA LEU A 814 3.30 19.04 17.76
C LEU A 814 2.48 19.08 16.46
N HIS A 815 1.49 18.19 16.34
CA HIS A 815 0.68 18.02 15.13
C HIS A 815 -0.37 19.12 14.91
N ALA A 816 -0.66 19.94 15.92
CA ALA A 816 -1.59 21.07 15.82
C ALA A 816 -1.07 22.15 14.86
N SER A 817 0.26 22.31 14.75
CA SER A 817 0.91 23.29 13.88
C SER A 817 1.18 22.82 12.44
N VAL A 818 0.99 21.52 12.16
CA VAL A 818 1.38 20.92 10.88
C VAL A 818 0.31 21.18 9.82
N ALA A 819 0.72 21.73 8.68
CA ALA A 819 -0.17 22.04 7.57
C ALA A 819 -0.84 20.77 7.00
N ALA A 820 -2.14 20.84 6.71
CA ALA A 820 -2.94 19.70 6.27
C ALA A 820 -2.74 19.31 4.79
N ARG A 821 -2.13 20.17 3.96
CA ARG A 821 -2.15 20.04 2.48
C ARG A 821 -0.81 19.59 1.88
N ASN A 822 -0.24 18.50 2.37
CA ASN A 822 0.96 17.95 1.75
C ASN A 822 0.86 16.44 1.52
N ASN A 823 0.62 16.08 0.26
CA ASN A 823 0.45 14.68 -0.15
C ASN A 823 1.73 13.84 0.07
N TYR A 824 2.90 14.46 0.22
CA TYR A 824 4.18 13.76 0.45
C TYR A 824 4.48 13.49 1.93
N SER A 825 3.71 14.07 2.87
CA SER A 825 3.89 13.79 4.31
C SER A 825 3.60 12.35 4.68
N LEU A 826 2.63 11.73 4.01
CA LEU A 826 2.31 10.33 4.25
C LEU A 826 3.45 9.39 3.83
N TRP A 827 4.12 9.70 2.72
CA TRP A 827 5.21 8.87 2.21
C TRP A 827 6.41 8.85 3.17
N ALA A 828 6.80 10.03 3.68
CA ALA A 828 7.86 10.11 4.69
C ALA A 828 7.45 9.40 5.99
N MET A 829 6.25 9.71 6.51
CA MET A 829 5.76 9.15 7.76
C MET A 829 5.58 7.63 7.74
N ALA A 830 5.17 7.02 6.61
CA ALA A 830 4.90 5.58 6.53
C ALA A 830 6.09 4.72 6.97
N THR A 831 7.31 5.16 6.70
CA THR A 831 8.55 4.46 7.08
C THR A 831 8.83 4.58 8.59
N ASP A 832 8.53 5.74 9.18
CA ASP A 832 8.83 6.04 10.58
C ASP A 832 7.67 5.65 11.53
N LEU A 833 6.48 5.38 10.99
CA LEU A 833 5.26 5.14 11.74
C LEU A 833 5.35 4.03 12.81
N PRO A 834 5.99 2.87 12.56
CA PRO A 834 6.17 1.86 13.61
C PRO A 834 6.86 2.42 14.85
N PHE A 835 7.87 3.27 14.68
CA PHE A 835 8.56 3.93 15.79
C PHE A 835 7.71 5.04 16.43
N LEU A 836 7.07 5.88 15.61
CA LEU A 836 6.24 6.99 16.11
C LEU A 836 5.12 6.49 17.04
N LEU A 837 4.53 5.33 16.75
CA LEU A 837 3.52 4.69 17.59
C LEU A 837 4.02 4.31 18.99
N THR A 838 5.34 4.17 19.17
CA THR A 838 5.94 3.82 20.47
C THR A 838 6.21 5.01 21.39
N LEU A 839 6.05 6.24 20.87
CA LEU A 839 6.46 7.43 21.60
C LEU A 839 5.43 7.85 22.65
N LEU A 840 4.14 7.63 22.38
CA LEU A 840 3.03 8.13 23.20
C LEU A 840 2.07 6.99 23.62
N PRO A 841 2.55 5.93 24.31
CA PRO A 841 1.72 4.76 24.61
C PRO A 841 0.50 5.08 25.50
N ASN A 842 0.60 6.08 26.37
CA ASN A 842 -0.53 6.54 27.19
C ASN A 842 -1.61 7.28 26.37
N HIS A 843 -1.22 8.00 25.31
CA HIS A 843 -2.15 8.83 24.54
C HIS A 843 -1.67 9.04 23.08
N PRO A 844 -1.89 8.05 22.19
CA PRO A 844 -1.44 8.11 20.80
C PRO A 844 -2.36 8.94 19.88
N GLU A 845 -3.46 9.49 20.41
CA GLU A 845 -4.50 10.15 19.62
C GLU A 845 -4.02 11.28 18.70
N PRO A 846 -3.06 12.15 19.10
CA PRO A 846 -2.54 13.18 18.21
C PRO A 846 -1.94 12.61 16.91
N LEU A 847 -1.24 11.47 17.01
CA LEU A 847 -0.66 10.79 15.86
C LEU A 847 -1.76 10.15 15.00
N TYR A 848 -2.79 9.55 15.62
CA TYR A 848 -3.94 9.01 14.89
C TYR A 848 -4.68 10.09 14.11
N TRP A 849 -4.99 11.23 14.74
CA TRP A 849 -5.60 12.36 14.04
C TRP A 849 -4.72 12.89 12.91
N HIS A 850 -3.40 12.94 13.13
CA HIS A 850 -2.47 13.33 12.08
C HIS A 850 -2.56 12.38 10.88
N LEU A 851 -2.52 11.06 11.11
CA LEU A 851 -2.64 10.04 10.08
C LEU A 851 -3.99 10.10 9.35
N ILE A 852 -5.10 10.25 10.07
CA ILE A 852 -6.44 10.38 9.46
C ILE A 852 -6.46 11.60 8.53
N ARG A 853 -5.91 12.73 8.99
CA ARG A 853 -5.86 13.99 8.24
C ARG A 853 -5.08 13.89 6.93
N ILE A 854 -3.97 13.15 6.90
CA ILE A 854 -3.09 13.10 5.71
C ILE A 854 -3.24 11.82 4.87
N GLY A 855 -3.73 10.72 5.45
CA GLY A 855 -3.78 9.40 4.81
C GLY A 855 -5.17 8.83 4.54
N CYS A 856 -6.23 9.33 5.18
CA CYS A 856 -7.57 8.72 5.13
C CYS A 856 -8.64 9.58 4.43
N ARG A 857 -8.22 10.56 3.62
CA ARG A 857 -9.12 11.55 3.01
C ARG A 857 -10.14 10.96 2.05
N THR A 858 -9.82 9.90 1.33
CA THR A 858 -10.74 9.25 0.39
C THR A 858 -10.81 7.77 0.69
N ALA A 859 -11.90 7.12 0.29
CA ALA A 859 -12.01 5.65 0.33
C ALA A 859 -11.16 4.94 -0.76
N GLY A 860 -10.08 5.60 -1.21
CA GLY A 860 -9.26 5.26 -2.37
C GLY A 860 -8.35 4.05 -2.18
N LYS A 861 -7.58 3.73 -3.22
CA LYS A 861 -6.66 2.58 -3.27
C LYS A 861 -5.18 3.00 -3.25
N ASP A 862 -4.86 4.16 -2.66
CA ASP A 862 -3.46 4.54 -2.53
C ASP A 862 -2.70 3.51 -1.69
N THR A 863 -1.53 3.10 -2.16
CA THR A 863 -0.75 2.02 -1.53
C THR A 863 -0.10 2.52 -0.25
N SER A 864 0.41 3.76 -0.25
CA SER A 864 1.03 4.38 0.93
C SER A 864 0.03 4.53 2.08
N SER A 865 -1.21 4.98 1.79
CA SER A 865 -2.30 5.01 2.77
C SER A 865 -2.65 3.64 3.32
N GLN A 866 -2.69 2.61 2.47
CA GLN A 866 -2.99 1.23 2.90
C GLN A 866 -1.93 0.69 3.85
N ASP A 867 -0.64 0.89 3.53
CA ASP A 867 0.45 0.41 4.36
C ASP A 867 0.48 1.13 5.71
N ALA A 868 0.33 2.46 5.71
CA ALA A 868 0.25 3.24 6.94
C ALA A 868 -0.95 2.82 7.82
N LEU A 869 -2.14 2.62 7.22
CA LEU A 869 -3.31 2.11 7.93
C LEU A 869 -3.05 0.74 8.53
N ARG A 870 -2.46 -0.18 7.76
CA ARG A 870 -2.13 -1.53 8.27
C ARG A 870 -1.19 -1.43 9.45
N VAL A 871 -0.12 -0.62 9.40
CA VAL A 871 0.80 -0.45 10.53
C VAL A 871 0.07 -0.01 11.80
N VAL A 872 -0.83 0.98 11.71
CA VAL A 872 -1.61 1.41 12.88
C VAL A 872 -2.58 0.33 13.35
N LEU A 873 -3.27 -0.37 12.44
CA LEU A 873 -4.16 -1.47 12.83
C LEU A 873 -3.41 -2.56 13.59
N HIS A 874 -2.19 -2.92 13.20
CA HIS A 874 -1.38 -3.89 13.96
C HIS A 874 -1.07 -3.39 15.38
N SER A 875 -0.87 -2.08 15.60
CA SER A 875 -0.73 -1.54 16.96
C SER A 875 -2.01 -1.61 17.78
N LEU A 876 -3.17 -1.67 17.14
CA LEU A 876 -4.47 -1.80 17.80
C LEU A 876 -4.81 -3.26 18.18
N LEU A 877 -4.03 -4.25 17.74
CA LEU A 877 -4.22 -5.66 18.10
C LEU A 877 -3.81 -5.99 19.55
N GLN A 878 -2.93 -5.19 20.15
CA GLN A 878 -2.41 -5.45 21.50
C GLN A 878 -3.42 -5.05 22.59
N PRO A 879 -3.29 -5.55 23.84
CA PRO A 879 -4.05 -5.01 24.97
C PRO A 879 -3.81 -3.50 25.14
N GLY A 880 -4.82 -2.77 25.62
CA GLY A 880 -4.74 -1.32 25.78
C GLY A 880 -6.03 -0.70 26.30
N PRO A 881 -6.12 0.63 26.43
CA PRO A 881 -7.35 1.30 26.81
C PRO A 881 -8.44 1.12 25.73
N ALA A 882 -9.68 1.37 26.15
CA ALA A 882 -10.82 1.47 25.24
C ALA A 882 -10.51 2.44 24.09
N PHE A 883 -11.00 2.12 22.90
CA PHE A 883 -10.73 2.92 21.71
C PHE A 883 -11.29 4.34 21.85
N THR A 884 -10.39 5.31 21.68
CA THR A 884 -10.75 6.73 21.57
C THR A 884 -11.50 6.98 20.26
N GLU A 885 -11.99 8.21 20.07
CA GLU A 885 -12.67 8.60 18.83
C GLU A 885 -11.77 8.37 17.61
N ALA A 886 -10.51 8.81 17.64
CA ALA A 886 -9.59 8.64 16.51
C ALA A 886 -9.32 7.15 16.18
N ALA A 887 -9.15 6.30 17.21
CA ALA A 887 -8.94 4.86 17.02
C ALA A 887 -10.20 4.18 16.45
N THR A 888 -11.38 4.58 16.95
CA THR A 888 -12.69 4.12 16.45
C THR A 888 -12.88 4.52 14.99
N LEU A 889 -12.52 5.76 14.62
CA LEU A 889 -12.59 6.25 13.26
C LEU A 889 -11.63 5.50 12.32
N LEU A 890 -10.39 5.25 12.75
CA LEU A 890 -9.43 4.42 12.00
C LEU A 890 -9.97 3.00 11.75
N LEU A 891 -10.58 2.37 12.77
CA LEU A 891 -11.21 1.07 12.63
C LEU A 891 -12.39 1.12 11.65
N ALA A 892 -13.27 2.11 11.75
CA ALA A 892 -14.42 2.28 10.85
C ALA A 892 -14.01 2.48 9.39
N LEU A 893 -13.02 3.36 9.15
CA LEU A 893 -12.43 3.60 7.84
C LEU A 893 -11.81 2.34 7.26
N SER A 894 -11.19 1.52 8.11
CA SER A 894 -10.52 0.28 7.70
C SER A 894 -11.49 -0.86 7.43
N LEU A 895 -12.55 -1.03 8.24
CA LEU A 895 -13.64 -2.00 8.01
C LEU A 895 -14.40 -1.72 6.71
N THR A 896 -14.47 -0.45 6.29
CA THR A 896 -15.14 -0.02 5.06
C THR A 896 -14.18 0.29 3.90
N HIS A 897 -12.91 -0.07 4.06
CA HIS A 897 -11.85 0.22 3.09
C HIS A 897 -12.06 -0.52 1.75
N ALA A 898 -11.56 0.04 0.64
CA ALA A 898 -11.70 -0.57 -0.69
C ALA A 898 -10.89 -1.87 -0.84
N ALA A 899 -9.69 -1.90 -0.27
CA ALA A 899 -8.76 -3.04 -0.34
C ALA A 899 -9.17 -4.17 0.65
N PRO A 900 -9.32 -5.44 0.19
CA PRO A 900 -9.73 -6.55 1.05
C PRO A 900 -8.77 -6.87 2.20
N ASN A 901 -7.47 -6.76 1.97
CA ASN A 901 -6.42 -6.98 2.97
C ASN A 901 -6.55 -6.00 4.16
N CYS A 902 -6.86 -4.72 3.92
CA CYS A 902 -7.09 -3.77 5.01
C CYS A 902 -8.33 -4.15 5.83
N ARG A 903 -9.41 -4.60 5.17
CA ARG A 903 -10.62 -5.06 5.87
C ARG A 903 -10.38 -6.31 6.71
N ALA A 904 -9.52 -7.22 6.25
CA ALA A 904 -9.16 -8.43 7.00
C ALA A 904 -8.43 -8.08 8.30
N VAL A 905 -7.39 -7.23 8.25
CA VAL A 905 -6.70 -6.78 9.48
C VAL A 905 -7.64 -5.98 10.38
N ALA A 906 -8.52 -5.14 9.81
CA ALA A 906 -9.51 -4.42 10.60
C ALA A 906 -10.52 -5.34 11.32
N LEU A 907 -10.87 -6.46 10.70
CA LEU A 907 -11.70 -7.48 11.32
C LEU A 907 -10.98 -8.17 12.48
N GLU A 908 -9.70 -8.50 12.33
CA GLU A 908 -8.88 -9.02 13.43
C GLU A 908 -8.80 -8.02 14.59
N VAL A 909 -8.60 -6.73 14.30
CA VAL A 909 -8.62 -5.66 15.32
C VAL A 909 -9.99 -5.57 16.00
N LEU A 910 -11.09 -5.71 15.26
CA LEU A 910 -12.44 -5.71 15.84
C LEU A 910 -12.61 -6.87 16.84
N LEU A 911 -12.18 -8.07 16.47
CA LEU A 911 -12.27 -9.27 17.32
C LEU A 911 -11.38 -9.14 18.56
N ALA A 912 -10.11 -8.76 18.38
CA ALA A 912 -9.19 -8.52 19.47
C ALA A 912 -9.68 -7.40 20.41
N ALA A 913 -10.30 -6.35 19.86
CA ALA A 913 -10.87 -5.28 20.66
C ALA A 913 -12.07 -5.74 21.50
N VAL A 914 -12.86 -6.71 21.04
CA VAL A 914 -13.90 -7.34 21.87
C VAL A 914 -13.25 -8.22 22.95
N GLU A 915 -12.30 -9.07 22.57
CA GLU A 915 -11.61 -9.98 23.49
C GLU A 915 -10.94 -9.24 24.66
N TYR A 916 -10.22 -8.15 24.36
CA TYR A 916 -9.56 -7.32 25.36
C TYR A 916 -10.48 -6.24 25.98
N GLY A 917 -11.78 -6.24 25.66
CA GLY A 917 -12.74 -5.25 26.19
C GLY A 917 -12.49 -3.80 25.77
N ARG A 918 -11.76 -3.58 24.68
CA ARG A 918 -11.36 -2.25 24.18
C ARG A 918 -12.39 -1.61 23.25
N LEU A 919 -13.23 -2.41 22.59
CA LEU A 919 -14.21 -1.91 21.64
C LEU A 919 -15.29 -1.10 22.37
N VAL A 920 -15.67 0.05 21.82
CA VAL A 920 -16.87 0.82 22.21
C VAL A 920 -17.91 0.70 21.09
N PRO A 921 -18.83 -0.28 21.14
CA PRO A 921 -19.68 -0.63 20.00
C PRO A 921 -20.54 0.52 19.51
N GLY A 922 -21.14 1.29 20.42
CA GLY A 922 -22.00 2.41 20.06
C GLY A 922 -21.25 3.55 19.35
N ALA A 923 -20.01 3.82 19.76
CA ALA A 923 -19.17 4.81 19.08
C ALA A 923 -18.81 4.33 17.66
N LEU A 924 -18.41 3.06 17.52
CA LEU A 924 -18.10 2.47 16.21
C LEU A 924 -19.34 2.46 15.29
N GLY A 925 -20.51 2.08 15.82
CA GLY A 925 -21.77 2.09 15.09
C GLY A 925 -22.16 3.50 14.61
N THR A 926 -21.95 4.51 15.46
CA THR A 926 -22.19 5.92 15.12
C THR A 926 -21.30 6.40 13.97
N VAL A 927 -19.99 6.14 14.07
CA VAL A 927 -19.03 6.53 13.03
C VAL A 927 -19.32 5.80 11.71
N LEU A 928 -19.56 4.49 11.75
CA LEU A 928 -19.92 3.71 10.55
C LEU A 928 -21.22 4.22 9.93
N GLY A 929 -22.23 4.55 10.73
CA GLY A 929 -23.49 5.13 10.27
C GLY A 929 -23.26 6.46 9.52
N GLN A 930 -22.44 7.35 10.07
CA GLN A 930 -22.07 8.62 9.43
C GLN A 930 -21.34 8.40 8.08
N LEU A 931 -20.39 7.46 8.01
CA LEU A 931 -19.67 7.13 6.78
C LEU A 931 -20.60 6.55 5.69
N LEU A 932 -21.57 5.72 6.08
CA LEU A 932 -22.51 5.11 5.15
C LEU A 932 -23.57 6.11 4.64
N THR A 933 -24.15 6.92 5.54
CA THR A 933 -25.18 7.91 5.20
C THR A 933 -24.64 9.01 4.29
N THR A 934 -23.38 9.38 4.43
CA THR A 934 -22.71 10.36 3.55
C THR A 934 -22.20 9.76 2.23
N GLY A 935 -22.32 8.44 2.05
CA GLY A 935 -21.86 7.76 0.84
C GLY A 935 -20.34 7.67 0.71
N PHE A 936 -19.58 7.84 1.81
CA PHE A 936 -18.12 7.70 1.81
C PHE A 936 -17.69 6.28 1.44
N ALA A 937 -18.43 5.27 1.90
CA ALA A 937 -18.24 3.87 1.55
C ALA A 937 -19.57 3.16 1.27
N PRO A 938 -19.62 2.17 0.35
CA PRO A 938 -20.82 1.40 0.11
C PRO A 938 -21.10 0.41 1.26
N VAL A 939 -22.39 0.28 1.63
CA VAL A 939 -22.88 -0.65 2.69
C VAL A 939 -22.35 -2.07 2.52
N GLN A 940 -22.18 -2.52 1.27
CA GLN A 940 -21.67 -3.85 0.98
C GLN A 940 -20.32 -4.17 1.64
N ARG A 941 -19.39 -3.20 1.70
CA ARG A 941 -18.06 -3.43 2.28
C ARG A 941 -18.14 -3.77 3.76
N LEU A 942 -19.04 -3.10 4.48
CA LEU A 942 -19.30 -3.40 5.89
C LEU A 942 -20.00 -4.74 6.03
N THR A 943 -21.05 -5.02 5.26
CA THR A 943 -21.79 -6.29 5.38
C THR A 943 -20.92 -7.51 5.06
N ASP A 944 -20.01 -7.39 4.10
CA ASP A 944 -19.09 -8.48 3.74
C ASP A 944 -18.02 -8.71 4.84
N ALA A 945 -17.66 -7.67 5.61
CA ALA A 945 -16.78 -7.79 6.77
C ALA A 945 -17.50 -8.38 8.00
N LEU A 946 -18.69 -7.87 8.33
CA LEU A 946 -19.48 -8.34 9.47
C LEU A 946 -19.95 -9.79 9.33
N ALA A 947 -20.17 -10.26 8.09
CA ALA A 947 -20.54 -11.66 7.85
C ALA A 947 -19.48 -12.66 8.37
N GLN A 948 -18.20 -12.26 8.39
CA GLN A 948 -17.10 -13.10 8.88
C GLN A 948 -16.92 -13.00 10.41
N ALA A 949 -17.50 -11.99 11.06
CA ALA A 949 -17.36 -11.74 12.49
C ALA A 949 -18.44 -12.44 13.33
N ARG A 950 -19.57 -12.78 12.71
CA ARG A 950 -20.74 -13.40 13.37
C ARG A 950 -20.48 -14.86 13.71
N ALA A 951 -21.13 -15.34 14.77
CA ALA A 951 -21.08 -16.73 15.22
C ALA A 951 -19.69 -17.23 15.65
N ILE A 952 -18.76 -16.30 15.95
CA ILE A 952 -17.44 -16.63 16.51
C ILE A 952 -17.54 -16.86 18.02
N SER A 953 -18.21 -15.96 18.74
CA SER A 953 -18.49 -16.08 20.18
C SER A 953 -19.69 -15.24 20.58
N ALA A 954 -20.35 -15.59 21.70
CA ALA A 954 -21.50 -14.85 22.22
C ALA A 954 -21.16 -13.39 22.56
N LEU A 955 -19.95 -13.11 23.07
CA LEU A 955 -19.47 -11.75 23.35
C LEU A 955 -19.33 -10.91 22.07
N VAL A 956 -18.79 -11.51 20.99
CA VAL A 956 -18.66 -10.84 19.70
C VAL A 956 -20.04 -10.57 19.11
N ASP A 957 -20.94 -11.54 19.15
CA ASP A 957 -22.30 -11.36 18.63
C ASP A 957 -23.05 -10.24 19.38
N ASP A 958 -22.93 -10.15 20.71
CA ASP A 958 -23.53 -9.05 21.47
C ASP A 958 -22.88 -7.68 21.16
N ALA A 959 -21.55 -7.61 21.03
CA ALA A 959 -20.87 -6.39 20.63
C ALA A 959 -21.30 -5.91 19.22
N LEU A 960 -21.44 -6.84 18.27
CA LEU A 960 -21.92 -6.53 16.92
C LEU A 960 -23.38 -6.08 16.92
N ARG A 961 -24.23 -6.66 17.77
CA ARG A 961 -25.61 -6.21 17.98
C ARG A 961 -25.63 -4.76 18.48
N GLN A 962 -24.90 -4.44 19.55
CA GLN A 962 -24.83 -3.07 20.10
C GLN A 962 -24.32 -2.04 19.06
N LEU A 963 -23.37 -2.45 18.22
CA LEU A 963 -22.90 -1.64 17.09
C LEU A 963 -24.04 -1.36 16.11
N LEU A 964 -24.78 -2.38 15.69
CA LEU A 964 -25.89 -2.24 14.76
C LEU A 964 -27.08 -1.48 15.36
N ASP A 965 -27.33 -1.62 16.66
CA ASP A 965 -28.33 -0.83 17.40
C ASP A 965 -28.06 0.67 17.28
N SER A 966 -26.78 1.07 17.24
CA SER A 966 -26.37 2.47 17.11
C SER A 966 -26.27 2.92 15.64
N LEU A 967 -25.95 2.01 14.72
CA LEU A 967 -25.77 2.32 13.30
C LEU A 967 -27.09 2.44 12.54
N LEU A 968 -28.01 1.48 12.72
CA LEU A 968 -29.24 1.38 11.94
C LEU A 968 -30.14 2.63 12.04
N PRO A 969 -30.30 3.30 13.20
CA PRO A 969 -31.09 4.53 13.31
C PRO A 969 -30.52 5.71 12.52
N LEU A 970 -29.21 5.71 12.20
CA LEU A 970 -28.54 6.80 11.48
C LEU A 970 -28.70 6.71 9.96
N LEU A 971 -29.16 5.56 9.45
CA LEU A 971 -29.36 5.36 8.03
C LEU A 971 -30.63 6.10 7.56
N PRO A 972 -30.64 6.62 6.32
CA PRO A 972 -31.78 7.37 5.80
C PRO A 972 -33.02 6.50 5.61
N ALA A 973 -34.21 7.12 5.71
CA ALA A 973 -35.49 6.47 5.44
C ALA A 973 -35.57 5.89 4.01
N ALA A 974 -34.94 6.57 3.04
CA ALA A 974 -34.68 6.01 1.72
C ALA A 974 -33.53 4.99 1.82
N PRO A 975 -33.77 3.68 1.61
CA PRO A 975 -32.78 2.66 1.91
C PRO A 975 -31.59 2.72 0.94
N LEU A 976 -30.38 2.66 1.50
CA LEU A 976 -29.14 2.55 0.74
C LEU A 976 -29.06 1.19 0.00
N ARG A 977 -28.25 1.14 -1.06
CA ARG A 977 -28.01 -0.11 -1.79
C ARG A 977 -27.38 -1.15 -0.86
N ASN A 978 -27.93 -2.37 -0.86
CA ASN A 978 -27.55 -3.50 0.01
C ASN A 978 -27.98 -3.38 1.49
N THR A 979 -28.83 -2.43 1.90
CA THR A 979 -29.37 -2.38 3.27
C THR A 979 -30.03 -3.69 3.71
N ARG A 980 -30.64 -4.44 2.78
CA ARG A 980 -31.23 -5.77 3.06
C ARG A 980 -30.27 -6.71 3.77
N LYS A 981 -29.02 -6.80 3.31
CA LYS A 981 -28.00 -7.69 3.92
C LYS A 981 -27.67 -7.30 5.35
N LEU A 982 -27.70 -5.99 5.64
CA LEU A 982 -27.44 -5.46 6.98
C LEU A 982 -28.59 -5.80 7.93
N ILE A 983 -29.84 -5.71 7.47
CA ILE A 983 -31.03 -6.11 8.23
C ILE A 983 -31.03 -7.61 8.48
N GLU A 984 -30.72 -8.42 7.46
CA GLU A 984 -30.60 -9.88 7.61
C GLU A 984 -29.49 -10.27 8.59
N ALA A 985 -28.37 -9.53 8.61
CA ALA A 985 -27.32 -9.73 9.61
C ALA A 985 -27.75 -9.36 11.03
N TYR A 986 -28.50 -8.26 11.18
CA TYR A 986 -29.05 -7.85 12.47
C TYR A 986 -30.11 -8.85 12.99
N ALA A 987 -30.95 -9.40 12.12
CA ALA A 987 -31.93 -10.42 12.49
C ALA A 987 -31.27 -11.70 13.01
N ASP A 988 -30.20 -12.16 12.37
CA ASP A 988 -29.44 -13.31 12.87
C ASP A 988 -28.80 -13.02 14.24
N LEU A 989 -28.21 -11.84 14.43
CA LEU A 989 -27.63 -11.44 15.71
C LEU A 989 -28.71 -11.38 16.81
N GLN A 990 -29.88 -10.80 16.54
CA GLN A 990 -30.98 -10.76 17.50
C GLN A 990 -31.49 -12.15 17.88
N GLY A 991 -31.55 -13.08 16.93
CA GLY A 991 -31.91 -14.48 17.20
C GLY A 991 -30.90 -15.18 18.13
N ARG A 992 -29.60 -14.84 18.03
CA ARG A 992 -28.53 -15.42 18.86
C ARG A 992 -28.44 -14.79 20.25
N THR A 993 -28.58 -13.46 20.34
CA THR A 993 -28.44 -12.73 21.62
C THR A 993 -29.74 -12.71 22.44
N ARG A 994 -30.89 -12.98 21.81
CA ARG A 994 -32.24 -12.97 22.42
C ARG A 994 -32.55 -11.66 23.15
N GLN A 995 -32.12 -10.54 22.58
CA GLN A 995 -32.35 -9.19 23.11
C GLN A 995 -33.53 -8.53 22.38
N ALA A 996 -34.20 -7.59 23.05
CA ALA A 996 -35.28 -6.84 22.40
C ALA A 996 -34.71 -5.82 21.40
N VAL A 997 -35.42 -5.60 20.29
CA VAL A 997 -35.04 -4.58 19.30
C VAL A 997 -35.30 -3.17 19.88
N PRO A 998 -34.31 -2.28 19.99
CA PRO A 998 -34.50 -0.94 20.53
C PRO A 998 -35.50 -0.11 19.71
N GLU A 999 -36.27 0.77 20.39
CA GLU A 999 -37.32 1.57 19.74
C GLU A 999 -36.79 2.43 18.58
N ALA A 1000 -35.59 3.02 18.73
CA ALA A 1000 -34.94 3.80 17.68
C ALA A 1000 -34.70 2.98 16.39
N VAL A 1001 -34.37 1.69 16.53
CA VAL A 1001 -34.20 0.78 15.39
C VAL A 1001 -35.55 0.42 14.79
N GLN A 1002 -36.57 0.16 15.62
CA GLN A 1002 -37.93 -0.14 15.17
C GLN A 1002 -38.52 0.96 14.30
N GLN A 1003 -38.29 2.23 14.62
CA GLN A 1003 -38.75 3.37 13.83
C GLN A 1003 -38.25 3.31 12.38
N ASN A 1004 -36.94 3.04 12.18
CA ASN A 1004 -36.37 2.91 10.83
C ASN A 1004 -36.81 1.62 10.12
N LEU A 1005 -36.95 0.50 10.85
CA LEU A 1005 -37.50 -0.75 10.29
C LEU A 1005 -38.94 -0.57 9.79
N ARG A 1006 -39.78 0.19 10.50
CA ARG A 1006 -41.14 0.56 10.06
C ARG A 1006 -41.09 1.40 8.79
N ALA A 1007 -40.22 2.40 8.71
CA ALA A 1007 -40.05 3.18 7.48
C ALA A 1007 -39.67 2.30 6.28
N TRP A 1008 -38.72 1.38 6.46
CA TRP A 1008 -38.26 0.46 5.41
C TRP A 1008 -39.26 -0.67 5.08
N SER A 1009 -40.24 -0.96 5.93
CA SER A 1009 -41.30 -1.93 5.64
C SER A 1009 -42.17 -1.56 4.44
N SER A 1010 -42.19 -0.26 4.08
CA SER A 1010 -42.85 0.26 2.88
C SER A 1010 -42.12 -0.10 1.58
N SER A 1011 -40.82 -0.45 1.64
CA SER A 1011 -40.04 -0.88 0.48
C SER A 1011 -40.33 -2.34 0.14
N ALA A 1012 -40.78 -2.61 -1.09
CA ALA A 1012 -41.07 -3.95 -1.59
C ALA A 1012 -39.89 -4.92 -1.44
N THR A 1013 -38.65 -4.42 -1.47
CA THR A 1013 -37.42 -5.22 -1.35
C THR A 1013 -37.02 -5.54 0.08
N LEU A 1014 -37.44 -4.74 1.06
CA LEU A 1014 -37.04 -4.85 2.47
C LEU A 1014 -38.17 -5.37 3.37
N LYS A 1015 -39.43 -5.26 2.93
CA LYS A 1015 -40.63 -5.68 3.69
C LYS A 1015 -40.51 -7.06 4.34
N LYS A 1016 -39.97 -8.05 3.61
CA LYS A 1016 -39.78 -9.42 4.15
C LYS A 1016 -38.69 -9.49 5.23
N ALA A 1017 -37.61 -8.74 5.06
CA ALA A 1017 -36.48 -8.73 6.00
C ALA A 1017 -36.82 -7.97 7.30
N THR A 1018 -37.65 -6.92 7.22
CA THR A 1018 -38.05 -6.13 8.41
C THR A 1018 -39.17 -6.78 9.21
N ALA A 1019 -40.07 -7.54 8.58
CA ALA A 1019 -41.20 -8.16 9.26
C ALA A 1019 -40.80 -9.10 10.42
N GLY A 1020 -39.74 -9.89 10.25
CA GLY A 1020 -39.24 -10.80 11.28
C GLY A 1020 -38.66 -10.10 12.53
N LEU A 1021 -38.26 -8.84 12.41
CA LEU A 1021 -37.69 -8.03 13.49
C LEU A 1021 -38.71 -7.13 14.19
N LEU A 1022 -39.89 -6.91 13.58
CA LEU A 1022 -40.98 -6.12 14.15
C LEU A 1022 -42.04 -7.00 14.85
N SER A 1023 -41.96 -8.32 14.67
CA SER A 1023 -42.86 -9.33 15.24
C SER A 1023 -42.21 -10.15 16.36
N ALA A 1024 -40.88 -10.00 16.54
CA ALA A 1024 -40.09 -10.47 17.67
C ALA A 1024 -39.90 -9.31 18.65
#